data_AF-A0A843CUV6-F1
#
_entry.id   AF-A0A843CUV6-F1
#
_cell.length_a   1.000
_cell.length_b   1.000
_cell.length_c   1.000
_cell.angle_alpha   90.00
_cell.angle_beta   90.00
_cell.angle_gamma   90.00
#
_symmetry.space_group_name_H-M   'P 1'
#
loop_
_entity.id
_entity.type
_entity.pdbx_description
1 polymer ?
#
loop_
_entity_poly.entity_id
_entity_poly.type
_entity_poly.pdbx_seq_one_letter_code
_entity_poly.pdbx_strand_id
1 'polypeptide(L)'
;MTSDTFYDDPGDGFGDDIFRPEDQDTDDDLSELEKELEHELNKYQGQSSGSVSEDISVRLSGKDPGTDPGNISERVSGNVSGKYSGDDVFSGASGLSGIADLSGGNETVPSAAGDAYGIVTVGIAPLEITDLGAEIVGYITVNRRSDVRLGGYVTVPYDASSSGPEDLFARIGKIRYCQQYISDDANEIHAGRMIAGQKSRISEDDYKFLVYLDPICILYRKGNTRLRRMTDRIPSPNASILPVRDKDMIRTGLNLPQSGLFLGHLSVGGEIVRTHAYPPTVAYYLRNDYTAGDPLIFRHMLVCGSTGTGKTFLTKNILRQFMGDDNRYRLRADHAVRKRPCLVLMDPQDEYSQIFEDNPEIGEDTKRRLDAENIAFGGVEDTRTFTAKVTGEKYRGRSLAEQIEFTIPFSFVEKNPWILEVSELTDNQKMGTELLLADYFRSAKDTGTVPAYSGFRDFVEDPATKQYYTEESGKIHESSYGGITRKVLNRTYERIFDQDAPAVTDILGKIFKDGRVSVFPTEYISSSRIRDLIVLVIMTIIVDNKLSTSGNETIKNTPIILALDEAHRYLSKAEGIQSEKIISKFAEAAKQGRKEGLGLFLITQDPQDIEKEILKQINTKIVLNLSNDAAIKAVNIPAEYEKRIPYLKKGQMIIHSPDNSDVVEITGLPVCTVMHK
;
A
#
# COMPACT_ATOMS: atom_id res chain seq x y z
N MET A 1 54.57 36.10 5.30
CA MET A 1 55.99 36.33 4.96
C MET A 1 56.36 35.17 4.04
N THR A 2 56.41 35.27 2.72
CA THR A 2 56.88 36.29 1.75
C THR A 2 56.10 36.03 0.44
N SER A 3 55.39 36.97 -0.20
CA SER A 3 55.85 37.95 -1.23
C SER A 3 56.81 37.34 -2.26
N ASP A 4 56.75 37.52 -3.58
CA ASP A 4 55.92 38.27 -4.53
C ASP A 4 56.46 37.91 -5.94
N THR A 5 55.80 38.41 -6.99
CA THR A 5 56.25 38.70 -8.38
C THR A 5 55.62 37.87 -9.51
N PHE A 6 55.19 38.46 -10.63
CA PHE A 6 54.61 39.77 -11.00
C PHE A 6 54.24 39.61 -12.50
N TYR A 7 53.10 40.18 -12.93
CA TYR A 7 52.77 40.76 -14.26
C TYR A 7 52.91 39.94 -15.57
N ASP A 8 51.82 39.82 -16.34
CA ASP A 8 51.53 40.77 -17.42
C ASP A 8 50.09 40.60 -17.96
N ASP A 9 49.40 41.73 -18.04
CA ASP A 9 48.19 42.00 -18.84
C ASP A 9 48.65 42.77 -20.09
N PRO A 10 48.01 42.65 -21.26
CA PRO A 10 46.99 43.66 -21.55
C PRO A 10 45.83 43.19 -22.44
N GLY A 11 44.64 43.79 -22.20
CA GLY A 11 43.96 44.49 -23.28
C GLY A 11 42.46 44.25 -23.44
N ASP A 12 41.70 45.19 -22.86
CA ASP A 12 40.54 45.90 -23.42
C ASP A 12 39.26 45.14 -23.83
N GLY A 13 38.14 45.61 -23.26
CA GLY A 13 36.83 45.51 -23.95
C GLY A 13 35.58 45.63 -23.08
N PHE A 14 35.30 46.83 -22.55
CA PHE A 14 33.98 47.46 -22.34
C PHE A 14 32.69 46.61 -22.24
N GLY A 15 31.91 46.85 -21.17
CA GLY A 15 30.44 46.85 -21.24
C GLY A 15 29.71 46.33 -20.00
N ASP A 16 29.65 47.13 -18.94
CA ASP A 16 28.61 47.00 -17.91
C ASP A 16 27.27 47.44 -18.53
N ASP A 17 26.30 46.53 -18.62
CA ASP A 17 24.89 46.89 -18.65
C ASP A 17 24.09 46.01 -17.70
N ILE A 18 23.44 46.71 -16.78
CA ILE A 18 22.60 46.24 -15.70
C ILE A 18 21.27 45.78 -16.29
N PHE A 19 20.92 44.50 -16.15
CA PHE A 19 19.54 44.04 -16.37
C PHE A 19 18.92 43.59 -15.06
N ARG A 20 17.96 44.39 -14.59
CA ARG A 20 16.97 44.05 -13.56
C ARG A 20 15.93 43.10 -14.17
N PRO A 21 15.43 42.09 -13.45
CA PRO A 21 14.24 41.37 -13.89
C PRO A 21 13.01 42.26 -13.67
N GLU A 22 12.17 42.34 -14.70
CA GLU A 22 10.87 43.02 -14.69
C GLU A 22 9.87 42.21 -13.86
N ASP A 23 9.28 42.86 -12.85
CA ASP A 23 8.02 42.45 -12.22
C ASP A 23 6.88 42.81 -13.16
N GLN A 24 6.18 41.82 -13.71
CA GLN A 24 4.86 42.00 -14.32
C GLN A 24 3.97 40.75 -14.12
N ASP A 25 2.78 41.04 -13.60
CA ASP A 25 1.51 40.31 -13.71
C ASP A 25 1.29 39.05 -12.86
N THR A 26 0.92 39.27 -11.58
CA THR A 26 0.20 38.27 -10.74
C THR A 26 -1.00 38.85 -9.97
N ASP A 27 -1.46 40.07 -10.29
CA ASP A 27 -2.60 40.70 -9.60
C ASP A 27 -3.96 40.53 -10.32
N ASP A 28 -3.99 40.19 -11.62
CA ASP A 28 -5.26 40.08 -12.37
C ASP A 28 -5.98 38.72 -12.16
N ASP A 29 -5.25 37.62 -11.95
CA ASP A 29 -5.84 36.27 -11.76
C ASP A 29 -6.54 36.08 -10.41
N LEU A 30 -6.13 36.84 -9.38
CA LEU A 30 -6.77 36.79 -8.05
C LEU A 30 -8.14 37.51 -8.05
N SER A 31 -8.30 38.52 -8.89
CA SER A 31 -9.54 39.30 -8.99
C SER A 31 -10.67 38.57 -9.74
N GLU A 32 -10.34 37.67 -10.67
CA GLU A 32 -11.31 36.79 -11.33
C GLU A 32 -11.74 35.63 -10.42
N LEU A 33 -10.82 35.06 -9.64
CA LEU A 33 -11.11 34.00 -8.67
C LEU A 33 -11.99 34.50 -7.50
N GLU A 34 -11.78 35.73 -7.01
CA GLU A 34 -12.65 36.33 -5.98
C GLU A 34 -14.06 36.62 -6.50
N LYS A 35 -14.20 37.03 -7.77
CA LYS A 35 -15.52 37.26 -8.40
C LYS A 35 -16.28 35.97 -8.69
N GLU A 36 -15.60 34.88 -9.04
CA GLU A 36 -16.22 33.56 -9.19
C GLU A 36 -16.68 33.00 -7.84
N LEU A 37 -15.92 33.23 -6.76
CA LEU A 37 -16.29 32.80 -5.40
C LEU A 37 -17.50 33.58 -4.86
N GLU A 38 -17.57 34.90 -5.08
CA GLU A 38 -18.72 35.72 -4.70
C GLU A 38 -19.99 35.40 -5.51
N HIS A 39 -19.84 34.95 -6.77
CA HIS A 39 -20.96 34.52 -7.60
C HIS A 39 -21.56 33.18 -7.15
N GLU A 40 -20.73 32.24 -6.69
CA GLU A 40 -21.19 30.96 -6.11
C GLU A 40 -21.79 31.13 -4.70
N LEU A 41 -21.25 32.05 -3.87
CA LEU A 41 -21.81 32.38 -2.55
C LEU A 41 -23.18 33.05 -2.62
N ASN A 42 -23.40 33.93 -3.61
CA ASN A 42 -24.71 34.56 -3.85
C ASN A 42 -25.77 33.58 -4.39
N LYS A 43 -25.37 32.44 -4.95
CA LYS A 43 -26.27 31.38 -5.41
C LYS A 43 -26.88 30.58 -4.26
N TYR A 44 -26.15 30.45 -3.15
CA TYR A 44 -26.58 29.70 -1.96
C TYR A 44 -27.37 30.54 -0.93
N GLN A 45 -27.27 31.87 -0.97
CA GLN A 45 -28.06 32.75 -0.10
C GLN A 45 -29.42 33.17 -0.70
N GLY A 46 -29.73 32.77 -1.94
CA GLY A 46 -30.97 33.11 -2.65
C GLY A 46 -32.17 32.16 -2.44
N GLN A 47 -32.06 31.13 -1.60
CA GLN A 47 -33.16 30.19 -1.32
C GLN A 47 -33.56 30.13 0.16
N SER A 48 -33.86 31.26 0.78
CA SER A 48 -34.83 31.29 1.88
C SER A 48 -35.45 32.68 2.06
N SER A 49 -36.50 32.99 1.30
CA SER A 49 -37.56 33.89 1.75
C SER A 49 -38.68 33.95 0.70
N GLY A 50 -39.81 33.35 1.03
CA GLY A 50 -41.06 33.46 0.29
C GLY A 50 -42.20 33.36 1.29
N SER A 51 -42.54 34.47 1.93
CA SER A 51 -43.71 34.63 2.79
C SER A 51 -44.97 34.78 1.95
N VAL A 52 -46.02 34.02 2.27
CA VAL A 52 -47.40 34.42 1.96
C VAL A 52 -48.24 34.24 3.22
N SER A 53 -48.66 35.38 3.77
CA SER A 53 -49.72 35.53 4.74
C SER A 53 -51.01 35.91 4.00
N GLU A 54 -52.12 35.22 4.28
CA GLU A 54 -53.47 35.81 4.13
C GLU A 54 -54.44 35.15 5.12
N ASP A 55 -55.11 36.00 5.89
CA ASP A 55 -56.19 35.71 6.84
C ASP A 55 -57.51 35.36 6.12
N ILE A 56 -58.24 34.34 6.60
CA ILE A 56 -59.71 34.32 6.58
C ILE A 56 -60.24 33.64 7.86
N SER A 57 -61.24 34.28 8.46
CA SER A 57 -61.89 33.96 9.72
C SER A 57 -63.24 33.22 9.56
N VAL A 58 -63.74 32.72 10.70
CA VAL A 58 -65.14 32.40 11.07
C VAL A 58 -65.70 30.97 10.77
N ARG A 59 -65.95 30.15 11.82
CA ARG A 59 -67.30 29.76 12.36
C ARG A 59 -67.29 28.54 13.30
N LEU A 60 -67.70 28.82 14.55
CA LEU A 60 -68.56 28.10 15.51
C LEU A 60 -68.99 26.62 15.28
N SER A 61 -68.84 25.84 16.38
CA SER A 61 -69.73 24.84 17.01
C SER A 61 -68.92 23.59 17.38
N GLY A 62 -68.96 22.99 18.57
CA GLY A 62 -69.79 23.12 19.75
C GLY A 62 -69.86 21.72 20.39
N LYS A 63 -69.52 21.63 21.69
CA LYS A 63 -69.91 20.60 22.70
C LYS A 63 -68.73 19.98 23.48
N ASP A 64 -68.48 20.59 24.63
CA ASP A 64 -68.36 19.90 25.93
C ASP A 64 -69.75 19.38 26.39
N PRO A 65 -69.92 18.50 27.41
CA PRO A 65 -69.18 18.57 28.69
C PRO A 65 -68.94 17.27 29.50
N GLY A 66 -68.14 17.43 30.58
CA GLY A 66 -68.19 16.67 31.83
C GLY A 66 -66.89 15.88 32.08
N THR A 67 -66.15 16.01 33.19
CA THR A 67 -66.51 16.46 34.54
C THR A 67 -65.21 16.74 35.31
N ASP A 68 -65.20 17.82 36.10
CA ASP A 68 -64.20 18.20 37.12
C ASP A 68 -64.63 17.60 38.50
N PRO A 69 -64.02 17.89 39.67
CA PRO A 69 -62.62 17.92 40.11
C PRO A 69 -62.41 17.16 41.44
N GLY A 70 -61.18 17.14 41.96
CA GLY A 70 -60.89 16.67 43.33
C GLY A 70 -59.67 17.34 43.96
N ASN A 71 -59.88 18.54 44.49
CA ASN A 71 -58.98 19.23 45.43
C ASN A 71 -58.97 18.50 46.79
N ILE A 72 -57.89 18.60 47.57
CA ILE A 72 -57.86 19.06 48.98
C ILE A 72 -56.43 18.94 49.57
N SER A 73 -56.10 20.00 50.30
CA SER A 73 -54.98 20.36 51.17
C SER A 73 -54.50 19.33 52.21
N GLU A 74 -53.25 19.42 52.68
CA GLU A 74 -52.90 20.04 53.99
C GLU A 74 -51.41 19.93 54.37
N ARG A 75 -51.00 20.89 55.20
CA ARG A 75 -49.70 21.12 55.83
C ARG A 75 -49.33 20.02 56.85
N VAL A 76 -48.03 19.73 57.02
CA VAL A 76 -47.39 19.65 58.35
C VAL A 76 -45.94 20.12 58.26
N SER A 77 -45.63 21.05 59.16
CA SER A 77 -44.36 21.67 59.51
C SER A 77 -43.40 20.76 60.28
N GLY A 78 -42.09 20.95 60.09
CA GLY A 78 -41.04 20.42 60.96
C GLY A 78 -39.72 21.19 60.80
N ASN A 79 -39.64 22.38 61.40
CA ASN A 79 -38.39 23.11 61.62
C ASN A 79 -37.70 22.56 62.88
N VAL A 80 -36.40 22.26 62.81
CA VAL A 80 -35.47 22.56 63.91
C VAL A 80 -34.19 23.15 63.31
N SER A 81 -33.97 24.39 63.69
CA SER A 81 -32.83 25.26 63.42
C SER A 81 -31.64 24.96 64.32
N GLY A 82 -30.43 25.22 63.83
CA GLY A 82 -29.24 25.40 64.65
C GLY A 82 -28.09 26.02 63.84
N LYS A 83 -28.11 27.36 63.70
CA LYS A 83 -26.97 28.17 63.25
C LYS A 83 -25.90 28.19 64.33
N TYR A 84 -24.62 28.22 63.97
CA TYR A 84 -23.69 29.29 64.39
C TYR A 84 -22.43 29.31 63.50
N SER A 85 -22.04 30.54 63.21
CA SER A 85 -20.92 31.06 62.41
C SER A 85 -19.57 30.96 63.11
N GLY A 86 -18.47 31.08 62.35
CA GLY A 86 -17.19 31.58 62.87
C GLY A 86 -15.99 31.14 62.04
N ASP A 87 -15.34 32.12 61.42
CA ASP A 87 -14.02 32.07 60.76
C ASP A 87 -12.92 31.49 61.67
N ASP A 88 -11.91 30.83 61.09
CA ASP A 88 -10.50 31.17 61.35
C ASP A 88 -9.50 30.41 60.48
N VAL A 89 -8.34 31.05 60.35
CA VAL A 89 -7.29 30.94 59.34
C VAL A 89 -6.04 30.23 59.92
N PHE A 90 -5.31 29.47 59.08
CA PHE A 90 -3.91 29.00 59.18
C PHE A 90 -3.45 28.10 60.34
N SER A 91 -2.87 26.94 59.98
CA SER A 91 -1.40 26.70 60.00
C SER A 91 -1.09 25.19 59.90
N GLY A 92 -0.10 24.85 59.09
CA GLY A 92 0.41 23.48 58.97
C GLY A 92 1.44 23.16 60.06
N ALA A 93 1.65 21.86 60.32
CA ALA A 93 2.97 21.24 60.45
C ALA A 93 2.85 19.74 60.77
N SER A 94 3.57 18.95 59.96
CA SER A 94 4.39 17.78 60.32
C SER A 94 3.87 16.73 61.31
N GLY A 95 3.89 15.48 60.84
CA GLY A 95 4.22 14.33 61.68
C GLY A 95 3.36 13.13 61.30
N LEU A 96 3.99 12.07 60.79
CA LEU A 96 3.71 10.69 61.17
C LEU A 96 4.69 9.76 60.44
N SER A 97 5.78 9.49 61.15
CA SER A 97 6.61 8.30 60.98
C SER A 97 5.95 7.10 61.69
N GLY A 98 5.80 6.00 60.95
CA GLY A 98 5.87 4.64 61.48
C GLY A 98 4.59 4.03 62.06
N ILE A 99 3.98 3.10 61.31
CA ILE A 99 3.42 1.86 61.87
C ILE A 99 3.77 0.71 60.93
N ALA A 100 4.29 -0.35 61.55
CA ALA A 100 4.90 -1.54 60.96
C ALA A 100 3.89 -2.57 60.43
N ASP A 101 4.43 -3.41 59.55
CA ASP A 101 4.07 -4.77 59.16
C ASP A 101 2.90 -5.46 59.90
N LEU A 102 1.88 -5.81 59.11
CA LEU A 102 1.14 -7.05 59.29
C LEU A 102 1.00 -7.75 57.94
N SER A 103 1.87 -8.74 57.74
CA SER A 103 1.83 -9.72 56.66
C SER A 103 0.61 -10.64 56.81
N GLY A 104 -0.33 -10.55 55.86
CA GLY A 104 -1.40 -11.51 55.67
C GLY A 104 -1.51 -11.82 54.18
N GLY A 105 -1.13 -13.05 53.80
CA GLY A 105 -1.13 -13.51 52.42
C GLY A 105 -2.53 -13.52 51.81
N ASN A 106 -2.68 -12.77 50.74
CA ASN A 106 -3.69 -12.99 49.71
C ASN A 106 -2.94 -12.92 48.39
N GLU A 107 -3.05 -13.97 47.57
CA GLU A 107 -2.64 -13.92 46.16
C GLU A 107 -3.42 -12.79 45.48
N THR A 108 -2.80 -11.63 45.41
CA THR A 108 -3.34 -10.46 44.74
C THR A 108 -3.17 -10.64 43.25
N VAL A 109 -4.29 -10.81 42.56
CA VAL A 109 -4.41 -10.42 41.15
C VAL A 109 -3.78 -9.03 41.01
N PRO A 110 -2.83 -8.79 40.09
CA PRO A 110 -2.15 -7.49 40.02
C PRO A 110 -3.19 -6.39 39.80
N SER A 111 -3.26 -5.46 40.74
CA SER A 111 -4.06 -4.25 40.61
C SER A 111 -3.73 -3.55 39.28
N ALA A 112 -4.75 -3.27 38.46
CA ALA A 112 -4.62 -2.54 37.20
C ALA A 112 -3.95 -1.15 37.36
N ALA A 113 -3.90 -0.61 38.59
CA ALA A 113 -3.26 0.66 38.90
C ALA A 113 -1.73 0.62 38.81
N GLY A 114 -1.09 -0.56 38.92
CA GLY A 114 0.37 -0.66 38.88
C GLY A 114 1.00 -0.38 37.51
N ASP A 115 0.25 -0.62 36.42
CA ASP A 115 0.75 -0.55 35.04
C ASP A 115 0.25 0.65 34.23
N ALA A 116 -0.62 1.48 34.81
CA ALA A 116 -1.08 2.67 34.11
C ALA A 116 0.08 3.61 33.80
N TYR A 117 0.18 4.05 32.54
CA TYR A 117 1.13 5.10 32.17
C TYR A 117 0.76 6.42 32.83
N GLY A 118 -0.54 6.69 32.96
CA GLY A 118 -1.06 7.89 33.59
C GLY A 118 -2.57 7.99 33.47
N ILE A 119 -3.09 9.22 33.37
CA ILE A 119 -4.53 9.49 33.36
C ILE A 119 -4.94 10.47 32.26
N VAL A 120 -6.17 10.36 31.77
CA VAL A 120 -6.80 11.38 30.92
C VAL A 120 -7.01 12.66 31.75
N THR A 121 -6.67 13.82 31.20
CA THR A 121 -6.77 15.12 31.88
C THR A 121 -7.51 16.15 31.02
N VAL A 122 -8.30 16.99 31.68
CA VAL A 122 -9.04 18.12 31.09
C VAL A 122 -8.42 19.47 31.45
N GLY A 123 -7.37 19.48 32.27
CA GLY A 123 -6.80 20.71 32.83
C GLY A 123 -5.86 21.48 31.90
N ILE A 124 -5.63 20.98 30.68
CA ILE A 124 -4.62 21.52 29.75
C ILE A 124 -5.23 21.81 28.37
N ALA A 125 -6.09 20.92 27.91
CA ALA A 125 -6.87 21.04 26.70
C ALA A 125 -8.28 20.50 26.97
N PRO A 126 -9.29 20.94 26.21
CA PRO A 126 -10.61 20.32 26.29
C PRO A 126 -10.51 18.84 25.92
N LEU A 127 -11.37 18.03 26.55
CA LEU A 127 -11.57 16.64 26.16
C LEU A 127 -12.75 16.58 25.21
N GLU A 128 -12.47 16.41 23.91
CA GLU A 128 -13.49 16.45 22.87
C GLU A 128 -13.28 15.38 21.80
N ILE A 129 -14.40 14.90 21.26
CA ILE A 129 -14.45 14.08 20.05
C ILE A 129 -15.49 14.74 19.14
N THR A 130 -15.10 14.97 17.90
CA THR A 130 -15.92 15.51 16.82
C THR A 130 -15.83 14.56 15.62
N ASP A 131 -16.70 14.75 14.64
CA ASP A 131 -16.63 14.00 13.38
C ASP A 131 -15.32 14.25 12.60
N LEU A 132 -14.64 15.38 12.86
CA LEU A 132 -13.40 15.78 12.19
C LEU A 132 -12.13 15.37 12.95
N GLY A 133 -12.24 14.98 14.22
CA GLY A 133 -11.09 14.64 15.05
C GLY A 133 -11.39 14.64 16.54
N ALA A 134 -10.40 14.25 17.33
CA ALA A 134 -10.52 14.18 18.78
C ALA A 134 -9.32 14.83 19.45
N GLU A 135 -9.56 15.50 20.58
CA GLU A 135 -8.54 15.98 21.48
C GLU A 135 -8.67 15.24 22.81
N ILE A 136 -7.86 14.20 22.98
CA ILE A 136 -7.79 13.41 24.20
C ILE A 136 -6.38 13.52 24.76
N VAL A 137 -6.23 14.26 25.86
CA VAL A 137 -4.93 14.52 26.47
C VAL A 137 -4.74 13.65 27.71
N GLY A 138 -3.59 12.99 27.78
CA GLY A 138 -3.14 12.21 28.92
C GLY A 138 -1.97 12.87 29.64
N TYR A 139 -1.98 12.89 30.96
CA TYR A 139 -0.81 13.16 31.78
C TYR A 139 -0.14 11.84 32.15
N ILE A 140 1.15 11.70 31.87
CA ILE A 140 1.94 10.49 32.14
C ILE A 140 2.81 10.68 33.38
N THR A 141 2.76 9.67 34.25
CA THR A 141 3.54 9.64 35.49
C THR A 141 5.03 9.50 35.23
N VAL A 142 5.86 10.10 36.06
CA VAL A 142 7.32 10.22 35.87
C VAL A 142 7.99 8.86 35.63
N ASN A 143 7.63 7.86 36.43
CA ASN A 143 8.22 6.51 36.32
C ASN A 143 7.81 5.74 35.04
N ARG A 144 6.86 6.24 34.26
CA ARG A 144 6.32 5.58 33.05
C ARG A 144 6.64 6.32 31.75
N ARG A 145 7.32 7.48 31.82
CA ARG A 145 7.62 8.30 30.63
C ARG A 145 8.54 7.60 29.65
N SER A 146 9.48 6.79 30.16
CA SER A 146 10.38 5.95 29.35
C SER A 146 9.67 4.82 28.62
N ASP A 147 8.43 4.47 28.99
CA ASP A 147 7.68 3.35 28.42
C ASP A 147 6.77 3.82 27.28
N VAL A 148 6.51 5.13 27.20
CA VAL A 148 5.67 5.76 26.18
C VAL A 148 6.46 6.03 24.90
N ARG A 149 5.89 5.67 23.75
CA ARG A 149 6.46 5.92 22.43
C ARG A 149 5.43 6.57 21.51
N LEU A 150 5.88 7.52 20.70
CA LEU A 150 5.07 8.07 19.61
C LEU A 150 4.65 6.95 18.67
N GLY A 151 3.36 6.88 18.34
CA GLY A 151 2.76 5.80 17.56
C GLY A 151 2.44 4.52 18.34
N GLY A 152 2.78 4.45 19.63
CA GLY A 152 2.43 3.32 20.49
C GLY A 152 0.91 3.21 20.69
N TYR A 153 0.43 2.00 20.99
CA TYR A 153 -0.99 1.75 21.25
C TYR A 153 -1.27 1.70 22.75
N VAL A 154 -2.39 2.29 23.16
CA VAL A 154 -2.87 2.32 24.54
C VAL A 154 -4.36 2.02 24.59
N THR A 155 -4.84 1.67 25.78
CA THR A 155 -6.27 1.55 26.06
C THR A 155 -6.69 2.44 27.21
N VAL A 156 -7.87 3.04 27.10
CA VAL A 156 -8.51 3.83 28.16
C VAL A 156 -9.87 3.20 28.47
N PRO A 157 -10.08 2.59 29.65
CA PRO A 157 -11.34 1.97 30.00
C PRO A 157 -12.44 3.03 30.16
N TYR A 158 -13.65 2.72 29.72
CA TYR A 158 -14.84 3.49 30.06
C TYR A 158 -15.40 3.02 31.40
N ASP A 159 -15.91 3.96 32.19
CA ASP A 159 -16.63 3.63 33.42
C ASP A 159 -17.89 2.82 33.07
N ALA A 160 -18.13 1.76 33.85
CA ALA A 160 -19.09 0.69 33.63
C ALA A 160 -20.28 1.06 32.72
N SER A 161 -20.21 0.65 31.45
CA SER A 161 -21.35 0.75 30.54
C SER A 161 -22.39 -0.32 30.89
N SER A 162 -23.67 -0.04 30.66
CA SER A 162 -24.77 -1.03 30.75
C SER A 162 -24.57 -2.24 29.81
N SER A 163 -23.62 -2.14 28.86
CA SER A 163 -23.28 -3.14 27.85
C SER A 163 -22.09 -4.04 28.24
N GLY A 164 -21.46 -3.82 29.40
CA GLY A 164 -20.23 -4.49 29.82
C GLY A 164 -18.97 -3.60 29.75
N PRO A 165 -17.78 -4.15 30.04
CA PRO A 165 -16.52 -3.39 30.00
C PRO A 165 -16.17 -3.01 28.55
N GLU A 166 -15.98 -1.72 28.32
CA GLU A 166 -15.53 -1.15 27.05
C GLU A 166 -14.21 -0.42 27.24
N ASP A 167 -13.30 -0.57 26.29
CA ASP A 167 -11.99 0.10 26.28
C ASP A 167 -11.87 0.95 25.02
N LEU A 168 -11.57 2.24 25.15
CA LEU A 168 -11.10 3.04 24.03
C LEU A 168 -9.70 2.55 23.62
N PHE A 169 -9.55 2.09 22.39
CA PHE A 169 -8.26 1.75 21.80
C PHE A 169 -7.75 2.94 20.98
N ALA A 170 -6.58 3.46 21.36
CA ALA A 170 -6.02 4.67 20.80
C ALA A 170 -4.53 4.54 20.49
N ARG A 171 -4.05 5.37 19.55
CA ARG A 171 -2.63 5.54 19.22
C ARG A 171 -2.11 6.81 19.88
N ILE A 172 -0.86 6.81 20.33
CA ILE A 172 -0.19 8.01 20.83
C ILE A 172 0.23 8.86 19.63
N GLY A 173 -0.57 9.87 19.29
CA GLY A 173 -0.37 10.74 18.13
C GLY A 173 0.68 11.82 18.35
N LYS A 174 0.87 12.25 19.60
CA LYS A 174 1.81 13.31 19.98
C LYS A 174 2.28 13.14 21.42
N ILE A 175 3.53 13.51 21.66
CA ILE A 175 4.14 13.60 23.00
C ILE A 175 4.67 15.01 23.21
N ARG A 176 4.55 15.56 24.42
CA ARG A 176 4.94 16.94 24.72
C ARG A 176 5.35 17.10 26.19
N TYR A 177 6.47 17.78 26.43
CA TYR A 177 6.76 18.35 27.73
C TYR A 177 6.18 19.76 27.83
N CYS A 178 5.48 20.05 28.93
CA CYS A 178 5.01 21.38 29.29
C CYS A 178 5.59 21.76 30.64
N GLN A 179 6.13 22.97 30.78
CA GLN A 179 6.59 23.47 32.08
C GLN A 179 5.42 23.52 33.08
N GLN A 180 5.66 23.02 34.29
CA GLN A 180 4.68 23.09 35.37
C GLN A 180 4.71 24.45 36.09
N TYR A 181 5.88 25.10 36.13
CA TYR A 181 6.15 26.40 36.74
C TYR A 181 6.91 27.29 35.75
N ILE A 182 6.78 28.63 35.88
CA ILE A 182 7.61 29.59 35.12
C ILE A 182 9.04 29.48 35.67
N SER A 183 9.85 28.65 35.03
CA SER A 183 11.28 28.49 35.31
C SER A 183 12.04 28.90 34.06
N ASP A 184 13.03 29.77 34.21
CA ASP A 184 13.92 30.20 33.12
C ASP A 184 15.03 29.14 32.91
N ASP A 185 14.65 28.06 32.23
CA ASP A 185 15.51 26.91 31.89
C ASP A 185 16.29 27.13 30.58
N ALA A 186 15.89 28.13 29.78
CA ALA A 186 16.47 28.46 28.48
C ALA A 186 17.50 29.61 28.55
N ASN A 187 18.49 29.51 29.45
CA ASN A 187 19.59 30.48 29.54
C ASN A 187 20.99 29.83 29.60
N GLU A 188 22.01 30.57 29.13
CA GLU A 188 23.41 30.11 28.98
C GLU A 188 24.01 29.63 30.30
N ILE A 189 23.66 30.28 31.41
CA ILE A 189 24.15 29.96 32.75
C ILE A 189 23.56 28.61 33.20
N HIS A 190 22.28 28.35 32.91
CA HIS A 190 21.61 27.10 33.22
C HIS A 190 22.13 25.95 32.36
N ALA A 191 22.26 26.15 31.05
CA ALA A 191 22.84 25.18 30.12
C ALA A 191 24.28 24.82 30.49
N GLY A 192 25.11 25.83 30.80
CA GLY A 192 26.50 25.63 31.23
C GLY A 192 26.62 24.83 32.54
N ARG A 193 25.71 25.05 33.50
CA ARG A 193 25.66 24.26 34.75
C ARG A 193 25.27 22.79 34.50
N MET A 194 24.35 22.54 33.56
CA MET A 194 23.93 21.18 33.18
C MET A 194 25.01 20.42 32.43
N ILE A 195 25.67 21.05 31.47
CA ILE A 195 26.77 20.43 30.71
C ILE A 195 27.98 20.15 31.60
N ALA A 196 28.28 21.02 32.56
CA ALA A 196 29.38 20.85 33.52
C ALA A 196 29.09 19.83 34.64
N GLY A 197 27.94 19.14 34.63
CA GLY A 197 27.56 18.14 35.63
C GLY A 197 27.33 18.71 37.05
N GLN A 198 27.25 20.03 37.20
CA GLN A 198 26.94 20.68 38.47
C GLN A 198 25.43 20.55 38.72
N LYS A 199 25.06 19.76 39.73
CA LYS A 199 23.69 19.43 40.12
C LYS A 199 22.86 20.68 40.50
N SER A 200 22.31 21.36 39.51
CA SER A 200 21.00 21.98 39.61
C SER A 200 20.03 21.10 38.82
N ARG A 201 19.66 19.95 39.39
CA ARG A 201 18.73 19.03 38.74
C ARG A 201 17.37 19.72 38.65
N ILE A 202 17.01 20.30 37.49
CA ILE A 202 15.60 20.35 37.15
C ILE A 202 15.17 18.89 37.10
N SER A 203 14.27 18.51 38.00
CA SER A 203 13.74 17.16 38.03
C SER A 203 12.76 17.04 36.87
N GLU A 204 12.64 15.87 36.28
CA GLU A 204 11.55 15.61 35.34
C GLU A 204 10.16 15.90 35.98
N ASP A 205 10.09 15.93 37.32
CA ASP A 205 8.94 16.35 38.12
C ASP A 205 8.52 17.82 37.87
N ASP A 206 9.43 18.68 37.40
CA ASP A 206 9.16 20.10 37.13
C ASP A 206 8.42 20.33 35.80
N TYR A 207 8.25 19.27 35.01
CA TYR A 207 7.52 19.28 33.75
C TYR A 207 6.35 18.30 33.78
N LYS A 208 5.27 18.68 33.09
CA LYS A 208 4.17 17.79 32.72
C LYS A 208 4.53 17.08 31.42
N PHE A 209 4.63 15.75 31.45
CA PHE A 209 4.74 14.94 30.24
C PHE A 209 3.34 14.55 29.77
N LEU A 210 2.96 15.07 28.61
CA LEU A 210 1.64 14.94 28.03
C LEU A 210 1.67 14.08 26.77
N VAL A 211 0.63 13.28 26.61
CA VAL A 211 0.36 12.53 25.40
C VAL A 211 -0.97 12.97 24.82
N TYR A 212 -1.06 13.03 23.49
CA TYR A 212 -2.34 13.19 22.80
C TYR A 212 -2.67 11.86 22.15
N LEU A 213 -3.89 11.38 22.40
CA LEU A 213 -4.37 10.08 21.96
C LEU A 213 -5.27 10.27 20.74
N ASP A 214 -4.93 9.58 19.66
CA ASP A 214 -5.74 9.47 18.45
C ASP A 214 -6.66 8.25 18.62
N PRO A 215 -7.98 8.43 18.86
CA PRO A 215 -8.88 7.32 19.07
C PRO A 215 -9.10 6.53 17.78
N ILE A 216 -8.91 5.21 17.82
CA ILE A 216 -9.10 4.32 16.65
C ILE A 216 -10.48 3.65 16.72
N CYS A 217 -10.81 3.04 17.85
CA CYS A 217 -12.09 2.37 18.05
C CYS A 217 -12.39 2.12 19.52
N ILE A 218 -13.63 1.72 19.82
CA ILE A 218 -14.02 1.18 21.12
C ILE A 218 -14.04 -0.35 21.02
N LEU A 219 -13.28 -0.99 21.91
CA LEU A 219 -13.26 -2.44 22.09
C LEU A 219 -14.28 -2.84 23.14
N TYR A 220 -15.11 -3.83 22.82
CA TYR A 220 -16.10 -4.38 23.75
C TYR A 220 -16.15 -5.90 23.62
N ARG A 221 -16.70 -6.59 24.62
CA ARG A 221 -16.86 -8.05 24.59
C ARG A 221 -18.32 -8.44 24.37
N LYS A 222 -18.54 -9.39 23.47
CA LYS A 222 -19.82 -10.07 23.30
C LYS A 222 -19.58 -11.58 23.48
N GLY A 223 -19.92 -12.09 24.68
CA GLY A 223 -19.52 -13.44 25.09
C GLY A 223 -17.99 -13.54 25.22
N ASN A 224 -17.39 -14.55 24.58
CA ASN A 224 -15.93 -14.75 24.58
C ASN A 224 -15.21 -13.98 23.47
N THR A 225 -15.93 -13.30 22.57
CA THR A 225 -15.34 -12.61 21.42
C THR A 225 -15.21 -11.12 21.69
N ARG A 226 -14.03 -10.56 21.43
CA ARG A 226 -13.79 -9.12 21.45
C ARG A 226 -14.15 -8.53 20.08
N LEU A 227 -14.89 -7.44 20.08
CA LEU A 227 -15.38 -6.74 18.89
C LEU A 227 -14.94 -5.28 18.95
N ARG A 228 -14.94 -4.60 17.78
CA ARG A 228 -14.68 -3.16 17.67
C ARG A 228 -15.93 -2.42 17.18
N ARG A 229 -16.10 -1.17 17.59
CA ARG A 229 -17.05 -0.20 17.04
C ARG A 229 -16.39 1.17 16.89
N MET A 230 -16.95 2.03 16.04
CA MET A 230 -16.45 3.41 15.91
C MET A 230 -16.50 4.13 17.25
N THR A 231 -15.55 5.03 17.46
CA THR A 231 -15.51 5.86 18.67
C THR A 231 -16.66 6.86 18.62
N ASP A 232 -17.58 6.76 19.57
CA ASP A 232 -18.78 7.61 19.66
C ASP A 232 -18.90 8.32 21.03
N ARG A 233 -17.93 8.11 21.92
CA ARG A 233 -17.95 8.62 23.30
C ARG A 233 -16.56 9.00 23.77
N ILE A 234 -16.49 10.06 24.56
CA ILE A 234 -15.26 10.47 25.25
C ILE A 234 -15.04 9.65 26.52
N PRO A 235 -13.80 9.27 26.85
CA PRO A 235 -13.49 8.64 28.13
C PRO A 235 -13.73 9.61 29.29
N SER A 236 -13.94 9.11 30.50
CA SER A 236 -14.09 9.97 31.68
C SER A 236 -12.79 10.71 32.00
N PRO A 237 -12.85 11.94 32.53
CA PRO A 237 -11.68 12.57 33.16
C PRO A 237 -11.08 11.66 34.23
N ASN A 238 -9.76 11.64 34.33
CA ASN A 238 -8.97 10.78 35.23
C ASN A 238 -8.98 9.28 34.88
N ALA A 239 -9.62 8.86 33.78
CA ALA A 239 -9.54 7.48 33.32
C ALA A 239 -8.07 7.07 33.07
N SER A 240 -7.70 5.86 33.50
CA SER A 240 -6.32 5.39 33.41
C SER A 240 -5.92 5.08 31.96
N ILE A 241 -4.74 5.53 31.56
CA ILE A 241 -4.13 5.18 30.27
C ILE A 241 -3.28 3.94 30.49
N LEU A 242 -3.69 2.83 29.90
CA LEU A 242 -3.10 1.51 30.10
C LEU A 242 -2.32 1.05 28.86
N PRO A 243 -1.21 0.30 29.04
CA PRO A 243 -0.55 -0.41 27.93
C PRO A 243 -1.47 -1.49 27.36
N VAL A 244 -1.32 -1.77 26.07
CA VAL A 244 -2.01 -2.91 25.44
C VAL A 244 -1.30 -4.21 25.84
N ARG A 245 -1.97 -5.05 26.62
CA ARG A 245 -1.37 -6.26 27.22
C ARG A 245 -1.46 -7.51 26.35
N ASP A 246 -2.45 -7.57 25.46
CA ASP A 246 -2.85 -8.78 24.75
C ASP A 246 -2.82 -8.55 23.23
N LYS A 247 -2.35 -9.57 22.50
CA LYS A 247 -2.36 -9.60 21.04
C LYS A 247 -3.77 -9.46 20.48
N ASP A 248 -4.76 -10.06 21.14
CA ASP A 248 -6.14 -10.01 20.66
C ASP A 248 -6.70 -8.58 20.70
N MET A 249 -6.27 -7.76 21.65
CA MET A 249 -6.64 -6.33 21.68
C MET A 249 -6.05 -5.57 20.49
N ILE A 250 -4.78 -5.80 20.17
CA ILE A 250 -4.12 -5.17 19.01
C ILE A 250 -4.78 -5.63 17.72
N ARG A 251 -5.03 -6.94 17.58
CA ARG A 251 -5.66 -7.51 16.38
C ARG A 251 -7.06 -6.98 16.18
N THR A 252 -7.92 -7.04 17.19
CA THR A 252 -9.27 -6.49 17.10
C THR A 252 -9.22 -4.97 16.88
N GLY A 253 -8.37 -4.25 17.62
CA GLY A 253 -8.26 -2.79 17.55
C GLY A 253 -7.85 -2.26 16.19
N LEU A 254 -6.94 -2.96 15.51
CA LEU A 254 -6.46 -2.62 14.16
C LEU A 254 -7.16 -3.39 13.03
N ASN A 255 -8.18 -4.20 13.37
CA ASN A 255 -8.87 -5.10 12.43
C ASN A 255 -7.92 -6.07 11.69
N LEU A 256 -6.83 -6.47 12.35
CA LEU A 256 -5.86 -7.41 11.79
C LEU A 256 -6.43 -8.84 11.77
N PRO A 257 -6.29 -9.56 10.65
CA PRO A 257 -6.66 -10.98 10.57
C PRO A 257 -5.84 -11.84 11.52
N GLN A 258 -6.44 -12.92 12.03
CA GLN A 258 -5.75 -13.89 12.88
C GLN A 258 -4.86 -14.86 12.09
N SER A 259 -5.18 -15.08 10.82
CA SER A 259 -4.47 -15.97 9.90
C SER A 259 -4.58 -15.44 8.48
N GLY A 260 -3.74 -15.96 7.59
CA GLY A 260 -3.65 -15.54 6.19
C GLY A 260 -2.20 -15.56 5.73
N LEU A 261 -1.87 -14.70 4.78
CA LEU A 261 -0.51 -14.62 4.24
C LEU A 261 0.32 -13.66 5.07
N PHE A 262 1.39 -14.17 5.66
CA PHE A 262 2.28 -13.38 6.48
C PHE A 262 3.03 -12.32 5.66
N LEU A 263 3.02 -11.06 6.11
CA LEU A 263 3.79 -9.96 5.47
C LEU A 263 4.89 -9.39 6.37
N GLY A 264 4.80 -9.58 7.69
CA GLY A 264 5.79 -9.13 8.68
C GLY A 264 5.18 -8.96 10.06
N HIS A 265 5.90 -8.31 10.96
CA HIS A 265 5.47 -8.05 12.33
C HIS A 265 5.13 -6.58 12.54
N LEU A 266 4.04 -6.30 13.25
CA LEU A 266 3.63 -4.94 13.60
C LEU A 266 4.80 -4.21 14.30
N SER A 267 5.08 -2.99 13.88
CA SER A 267 6.12 -2.15 14.47
C SER A 267 5.64 -0.71 14.67
N VAL A 268 6.33 0.00 15.57
CA VAL A 268 6.13 1.42 15.80
C VAL A 268 7.50 2.09 15.82
N GLY A 269 7.78 2.95 14.84
CA GLY A 269 9.08 3.62 14.76
C GLY A 269 10.24 2.66 14.50
N GLY A 270 9.95 1.52 13.88
CA GLY A 270 10.90 0.46 13.61
C GLY A 270 11.05 -0.58 14.71
N GLU A 271 10.45 -0.37 15.88
CA GLU A 271 10.49 -1.32 16.98
C GLU A 271 9.30 -2.27 16.88
N ILE A 272 9.57 -3.58 16.82
CA ILE A 272 8.52 -4.60 16.76
C ILE A 272 7.70 -4.56 18.04
N VAL A 273 6.37 -4.50 17.89
CA VAL A 273 5.42 -4.55 19.00
C VAL A 273 5.45 -5.94 19.61
N ARG A 274 5.73 -6.00 20.91
CA ARG A 274 5.82 -7.23 21.70
C ARG A 274 4.74 -7.28 22.77
N THR A 275 4.24 -8.49 23.02
CA THR A 275 3.21 -8.81 24.01
C THR A 275 3.69 -9.93 24.92
N HIS A 276 2.95 -10.24 25.98
CA HIS A 276 3.28 -11.32 26.92
C HIS A 276 3.00 -12.74 26.38
N ALA A 277 2.30 -12.87 25.25
CA ALA A 277 2.02 -14.17 24.63
C ALA A 277 3.27 -14.75 23.93
N TYR A 278 3.28 -16.05 23.66
CA TYR A 278 4.29 -16.68 22.79
C TYR A 278 3.69 -17.03 21.43
N PRO A 279 4.35 -16.71 20.30
CA PRO A 279 5.52 -15.83 20.16
C PRO A 279 5.22 -14.41 20.68
N PRO A 280 6.20 -13.61 21.13
CA PRO A 280 5.91 -12.26 21.67
C PRO A 280 5.43 -11.27 20.60
N THR A 281 5.68 -11.56 19.33
CA THR A 281 5.43 -10.70 18.17
C THR A 281 3.98 -10.70 17.71
N VAL A 282 3.52 -9.58 17.15
CA VAL A 282 2.21 -9.48 16.50
C VAL A 282 2.39 -9.58 14.99
N ALA A 283 2.14 -10.76 14.43
CA ALA A 283 2.18 -10.99 13.00
C ALA A 283 1.05 -10.26 12.25
N TYR A 284 1.39 -9.63 11.13
CA TYR A 284 0.47 -9.07 10.16
C TYR A 284 0.18 -10.13 9.08
N TYR A 285 -1.08 -10.51 8.97
CA TYR A 285 -1.56 -11.40 7.92
C TYR A 285 -2.46 -10.64 6.94
N LEU A 286 -2.29 -10.95 5.66
CA LEU A 286 -3.21 -10.55 4.60
C LEU A 286 -4.31 -11.61 4.45
N ARG A 287 -5.58 -11.20 4.47
CA ARG A 287 -6.72 -12.11 4.27
C ARG A 287 -6.59 -12.86 2.96
N ASN A 288 -6.64 -14.18 3.06
CA ASN A 288 -6.43 -15.09 1.94
C ASN A 288 -7.55 -16.13 1.80
N ASP A 289 -8.74 -15.79 2.27
CA ASP A 289 -9.92 -16.65 2.23
C ASP A 289 -11.08 -15.96 1.50
N TYR A 290 -12.21 -16.67 1.39
CA TYR A 290 -13.41 -16.19 0.71
C TYR A 290 -14.47 -15.59 1.67
N THR A 291 -14.12 -15.31 2.93
CA THR A 291 -15.09 -14.88 3.95
C THR A 291 -15.58 -13.44 3.73
N ALA A 292 -14.71 -12.57 3.22
CA ALA A 292 -14.97 -11.15 2.95
C ALA A 292 -14.96 -10.82 1.44
N GLY A 293 -15.39 -11.77 0.60
CA GLY A 293 -15.30 -11.71 -0.86
C GLY A 293 -14.06 -12.43 -1.39
N ASP A 294 -13.54 -12.05 -2.56
CA ASP A 294 -12.38 -12.72 -3.13
C ASP A 294 -11.10 -12.47 -2.29
N PRO A 295 -10.21 -13.46 -2.19
CA PRO A 295 -8.91 -13.33 -1.53
C PRO A 295 -8.14 -12.10 -2.00
N LEU A 296 -7.47 -11.41 -1.07
CA LEU A 296 -6.79 -10.15 -1.39
C LEU A 296 -5.65 -10.31 -2.38
N ILE A 297 -5.11 -11.53 -2.54
CA ILE A 297 -4.11 -11.82 -3.58
C ILE A 297 -4.59 -11.52 -5.00
N PHE A 298 -5.90 -11.60 -5.26
CA PHE A 298 -6.52 -11.31 -6.54
C PHE A 298 -7.06 -9.89 -6.64
N ARG A 299 -6.92 -9.08 -5.58
CA ARG A 299 -7.24 -7.63 -5.58
C ARG A 299 -6.03 -6.75 -5.86
N HIS A 300 -4.98 -7.35 -6.40
CA HIS A 300 -3.73 -6.73 -6.83
C HIS A 300 -2.89 -6.13 -5.69
N MET A 301 -1.59 -6.26 -5.82
CA MET A 301 -0.59 -5.81 -4.85
C MET A 301 0.46 -4.94 -5.52
N LEU A 302 0.90 -3.89 -4.82
CA LEU A 302 2.03 -3.05 -5.20
C LEU A 302 3.06 -3.08 -4.07
N VAL A 303 4.29 -3.47 -4.39
CA VAL A 303 5.47 -3.28 -3.55
C VAL A 303 6.28 -2.13 -4.13
N CYS A 304 6.50 -1.07 -3.35
CA CYS A 304 7.33 0.03 -3.81
C CYS A 304 8.36 0.50 -2.79
N GLY A 305 9.50 0.97 -3.30
CA GLY A 305 10.61 1.45 -2.49
C GLY A 305 11.82 1.83 -3.33
N SER A 306 12.65 2.74 -2.84
CA SER A 306 13.91 3.12 -3.49
C SER A 306 14.88 1.94 -3.62
N THR A 307 15.94 2.09 -4.40
CA THR A 307 17.00 1.07 -4.54
C THR A 307 17.64 0.75 -3.19
N GLY A 308 17.94 -0.53 -2.93
CA GLY A 308 18.62 -0.97 -1.69
C GLY A 308 17.73 -1.08 -0.44
N THR A 309 16.45 -0.73 -0.53
CA THR A 309 15.49 -0.76 0.60
C THR A 309 15.05 -2.17 1.00
N GLY A 310 15.34 -3.17 0.16
CA GLY A 310 15.00 -4.57 0.39
C GLY A 310 13.77 -5.07 -0.38
N LYS A 311 13.38 -4.42 -1.50
CA LYS A 311 12.25 -4.84 -2.36
C LYS A 311 12.32 -6.33 -2.71
N THR A 312 13.37 -6.79 -3.40
CA THR A 312 13.51 -8.19 -3.83
C THR A 312 13.46 -9.16 -2.64
N PHE A 313 14.14 -8.83 -1.54
CA PHE A 313 14.13 -9.62 -0.30
C PHE A 313 12.70 -9.78 0.26
N LEU A 314 11.96 -8.68 0.34
CA LEU A 314 10.57 -8.69 0.81
C LEU A 314 9.68 -9.46 -0.17
N THR A 315 9.80 -9.20 -1.46
CA THR A 315 9.01 -9.85 -2.51
C THR A 315 9.21 -11.37 -2.46
N LYS A 316 10.45 -11.86 -2.34
CA LYS A 316 10.72 -13.29 -2.17
C LYS A 316 10.00 -13.90 -0.96
N ASN A 317 10.01 -13.20 0.18
CA ASN A 317 9.29 -13.64 1.37
C ASN A 317 7.77 -13.75 1.14
N ILE A 318 7.17 -12.75 0.48
CA ILE A 318 5.74 -12.73 0.19
C ILE A 318 5.37 -13.81 -0.84
N LEU A 319 6.13 -13.92 -1.94
CA LEU A 319 5.91 -14.94 -2.97
C LEU A 319 6.03 -16.35 -2.39
N ARG A 320 6.99 -16.57 -1.48
CA ARG A 320 7.10 -17.85 -0.77
C ARG A 320 5.85 -18.16 0.07
N GLN A 321 5.24 -17.15 0.69
CA GLN A 321 3.99 -17.34 1.42
C GLN A 321 2.86 -17.77 0.49
N PHE A 322 2.76 -17.25 -0.74
CA PHE A 322 1.73 -17.70 -1.69
C PHE A 322 1.85 -19.19 -2.02
N MET A 323 3.05 -19.76 -1.92
CA MET A 323 3.35 -21.18 -2.15
C MET A 323 3.17 -22.07 -0.92
N GLY A 324 2.56 -21.57 0.16
CA GLY A 324 2.10 -22.42 1.28
C GLY A 324 1.05 -23.44 0.82
N ASP A 325 1.08 -24.65 1.38
CA ASP A 325 0.22 -25.76 0.95
C ASP A 325 -1.28 -25.55 1.19
N ASP A 326 -1.61 -24.68 2.14
CA ASP A 326 -2.98 -24.29 2.50
C ASP A 326 -3.60 -23.27 1.51
N ASN A 327 -2.79 -22.63 0.68
CA ASN A 327 -3.25 -21.60 -0.24
C ASN A 327 -3.87 -22.23 -1.48
N ARG A 328 -5.15 -22.58 -1.40
CA ARG A 328 -5.90 -23.17 -2.51
C ARG A 328 -7.13 -22.36 -2.86
N TYR A 329 -7.23 -21.99 -4.14
CA TYR A 329 -8.21 -21.08 -4.68
C TYR A 329 -9.22 -21.80 -5.55
N ARG A 330 -10.48 -21.41 -5.41
CA ARG A 330 -11.59 -21.99 -6.16
C ARG A 330 -11.45 -21.64 -7.63
N LEU A 331 -11.63 -22.64 -8.50
CA LEU A 331 -11.77 -22.37 -9.92
C LEU A 331 -13.14 -21.76 -10.20
N ARG A 332 -13.21 -20.94 -11.25
CA ARG A 332 -14.46 -20.32 -11.67
C ARG A 332 -15.38 -21.32 -12.38
N ALA A 333 -14.80 -22.18 -13.22
CA ALA A 333 -15.57 -23.21 -13.93
C ALA A 333 -16.17 -24.25 -12.98
N ASP A 334 -15.48 -24.54 -11.88
CA ASP A 334 -15.94 -25.45 -10.84
C ASP A 334 -15.44 -25.00 -9.47
N HIS A 335 -16.34 -24.47 -8.64
CA HIS A 335 -16.04 -23.99 -7.30
C HIS A 335 -15.71 -25.10 -6.30
N ALA A 336 -15.98 -26.37 -6.63
CA ALA A 336 -15.56 -27.51 -5.82
C ALA A 336 -14.05 -27.78 -5.96
N VAL A 337 -13.47 -27.48 -7.12
CA VAL A 337 -12.05 -27.67 -7.39
C VAL A 337 -11.27 -26.49 -6.83
N ARG A 338 -10.24 -26.79 -6.02
CA ARG A 338 -9.29 -25.80 -5.52
C ARG A 338 -7.87 -26.15 -5.93
N LYS A 339 -7.14 -25.15 -6.43
CA LYS A 339 -5.74 -25.29 -6.87
C LYS A 339 -4.86 -24.25 -6.19
N ARG A 340 -3.59 -24.56 -5.98
CA ARG A 340 -2.60 -23.57 -5.59
C ARG A 340 -2.35 -22.61 -6.77
N PRO A 341 -1.93 -21.37 -6.50
CA PRO A 341 -1.71 -20.42 -7.57
C PRO A 341 -0.44 -20.80 -8.33
N CYS A 342 -0.41 -20.48 -9.61
CA CYS A 342 0.80 -20.43 -10.41
C CYS A 342 1.37 -19.01 -10.29
N LEU A 343 2.62 -18.89 -9.84
CA LEU A 343 3.33 -17.62 -9.85
C LEU A 343 4.01 -17.47 -11.21
N VAL A 344 3.79 -16.36 -11.90
CA VAL A 344 4.46 -16.02 -13.15
C VAL A 344 5.24 -14.73 -12.91
N LEU A 345 6.56 -14.82 -12.88
CA LEU A 345 7.46 -13.74 -12.50
C LEU A 345 8.20 -13.20 -13.73
N MET A 346 7.98 -11.94 -14.09
CA MET A 346 8.79 -11.23 -15.07
C MET A 346 10.01 -10.64 -14.35
N ASP A 347 11.20 -11.14 -14.68
CA ASP A 347 12.41 -10.95 -13.87
C ASP A 347 13.53 -10.25 -14.68
N PRO A 348 13.50 -8.91 -14.81
CA PRO A 348 14.49 -8.17 -15.58
C PRO A 348 15.91 -8.22 -15.01
N GLN A 349 16.09 -8.64 -13.75
CA GLN A 349 17.38 -8.67 -13.04
C GLN A 349 17.83 -10.09 -12.67
N ASP A 350 17.08 -11.13 -13.06
CA ASP A 350 17.35 -12.55 -12.79
C ASP A 350 17.62 -12.84 -11.30
N GLU A 351 16.74 -12.36 -10.42
CA GLU A 351 16.87 -12.53 -8.97
C GLU A 351 15.93 -13.61 -8.40
N TYR A 352 14.80 -13.91 -9.06
CA TYR A 352 13.73 -14.74 -8.50
C TYR A 352 13.87 -16.24 -8.79
N SER A 353 14.71 -16.63 -9.76
CA SER A 353 14.94 -18.05 -10.05
C SER A 353 15.50 -18.82 -8.83
N GLN A 354 16.17 -18.10 -7.92
CA GLN A 354 16.67 -18.60 -6.63
C GLN A 354 15.56 -19.05 -5.65
N ILE A 355 14.28 -18.74 -5.89
CA ILE A 355 13.15 -19.25 -5.08
C ILE A 355 13.15 -20.79 -5.03
N PHE A 356 13.75 -21.46 -6.02
CA PHE A 356 13.97 -22.90 -6.01
C PHE A 356 14.80 -23.39 -4.80
N GLU A 357 15.73 -22.59 -4.30
CA GLU A 357 16.75 -23.01 -3.33
C GLU A 357 16.35 -22.64 -1.88
N ASP A 358 16.70 -23.54 -0.95
CA ASP A 358 16.65 -23.25 0.48
C ASP A 358 17.66 -22.16 0.87
N ASN A 359 17.30 -21.33 1.87
CA ASN A 359 18.25 -20.40 2.44
C ASN A 359 19.08 -21.08 3.56
N PRO A 360 20.41 -21.24 3.39
CA PRO A 360 21.27 -21.86 4.41
C PRO A 360 21.40 -21.03 5.68
N GLU A 361 21.04 -19.74 5.66
CA GLU A 361 21.07 -18.87 6.85
C GLU A 361 19.95 -19.16 7.85
N ILE A 362 18.93 -19.94 7.46
CA ILE A 362 17.82 -20.32 8.34
C ILE A 362 18.24 -21.47 9.26
N GLY A 363 18.75 -21.13 10.44
CA GLY A 363 19.03 -22.08 11.53
C GLY A 363 17.76 -22.65 12.20
N GLU A 364 17.92 -23.73 12.98
CA GLU A 364 16.82 -24.46 13.63
C GLU A 364 15.95 -23.60 14.56
N ASP A 365 16.54 -22.68 15.32
CA ASP A 365 15.77 -21.77 16.18
C ASP A 365 14.93 -20.76 15.38
N THR A 366 15.38 -20.41 14.17
CA THR A 366 14.59 -19.58 13.25
C THR A 366 13.43 -20.39 12.66
N LYS A 367 13.67 -21.64 12.25
CA LYS A 367 12.61 -22.54 11.75
C LYS A 367 11.47 -22.69 12.77
N ARG A 368 11.80 -23.00 14.03
CA ARG A 368 10.81 -23.13 15.11
C ARG A 368 9.97 -21.87 15.30
N ARG A 369 10.56 -20.68 15.15
CA ARG A 369 9.83 -19.40 15.25
C ARG A 369 8.92 -19.18 14.05
N LEU A 370 9.39 -19.48 12.85
CA LEU A 370 8.59 -19.39 11.62
C LEU A 370 7.39 -20.36 11.69
N ASP A 371 7.61 -21.60 12.12
CA ASP A 371 6.55 -22.60 12.32
C ASP A 371 5.51 -22.15 13.36
N ALA A 372 5.95 -21.55 14.47
CA ALA A 372 5.05 -21.05 15.51
C ALA A 372 4.11 -19.93 15.05
N GLU A 373 4.44 -19.24 13.95
CA GLU A 373 3.62 -18.20 13.32
C GLU A 373 3.04 -18.64 11.97
N ASN A 374 3.13 -19.93 11.62
CA ASN A 374 2.70 -20.49 10.33
C ASN A 374 3.31 -19.75 9.11
N ILE A 375 4.59 -19.41 9.20
CA ILE A 375 5.32 -18.73 8.13
C ILE A 375 6.02 -19.78 7.27
N ALA A 376 5.69 -19.81 5.98
CA ALA A 376 6.28 -20.76 5.05
C ALA A 376 7.73 -20.38 4.71
N PHE A 377 8.63 -21.37 4.69
CA PHE A 377 10.03 -21.21 4.33
C PHE A 377 10.57 -22.40 3.56
N GLY A 378 11.80 -22.29 3.05
CA GLY A 378 12.44 -23.28 2.19
C GLY A 378 12.12 -23.06 0.71
N GLY A 379 12.96 -23.61 -0.16
CA GLY A 379 12.85 -23.50 -1.60
C GLY A 379 11.55 -24.12 -2.15
N VAL A 380 11.14 -23.67 -3.33
CA VAL A 380 9.97 -24.21 -4.03
C VAL A 380 10.44 -25.09 -5.19
N GLU A 381 10.38 -26.42 -5.00
CA GLU A 381 10.93 -27.38 -5.96
C GLU A 381 10.32 -27.30 -7.37
N ASP A 382 9.03 -26.96 -7.51
CA ASP A 382 8.40 -26.76 -8.82
C ASP A 382 8.61 -25.33 -9.36
N THR A 383 9.81 -24.78 -9.17
CA THR A 383 10.28 -23.54 -9.81
C THR A 383 10.98 -23.88 -11.12
N ARG A 384 10.62 -23.18 -12.20
CA ARG A 384 11.19 -23.34 -13.55
C ARG A 384 11.55 -21.98 -14.13
N THR A 385 12.66 -21.93 -14.86
CA THR A 385 13.14 -20.74 -15.53
C THR A 385 12.88 -20.85 -17.03
N PHE A 386 12.03 -19.97 -17.57
CA PHE A 386 11.67 -19.94 -18.98
C PHE A 386 12.46 -18.86 -19.69
N THR A 387 13.34 -19.25 -20.59
CA THR A 387 14.23 -18.33 -21.29
C THR A 387 13.87 -18.22 -22.77
N ALA A 388 13.60 -17.00 -23.23
CA ALA A 388 13.37 -16.74 -24.64
C ALA A 388 14.64 -17.02 -25.45
N LYS A 389 14.52 -17.83 -26.50
CA LYS A 389 15.57 -18.04 -27.48
C LYS A 389 15.69 -16.80 -28.35
N VAL A 390 16.83 -16.11 -28.25
CA VAL A 390 17.12 -14.90 -29.03
C VAL A 390 18.46 -15.05 -29.72
N THR A 391 18.52 -14.83 -31.03
CA THR A 391 19.77 -14.98 -31.80
C THR A 391 20.88 -14.11 -31.25
N GLY A 392 22.02 -14.72 -30.94
CA GLY A 392 23.21 -14.07 -30.41
C GLY A 392 23.20 -13.85 -28.89
N GLU A 393 22.12 -14.19 -28.19
CA GLU A 393 22.01 -14.08 -26.73
C GLU A 393 22.04 -15.48 -26.10
N LYS A 394 22.63 -15.60 -24.90
CA LYS A 394 22.66 -16.87 -24.17
C LYS A 394 22.48 -16.64 -22.68
N TYR A 395 21.50 -17.32 -22.11
CA TYR A 395 21.31 -17.36 -20.66
C TYR A 395 22.34 -18.29 -19.99
N ARG A 396 22.91 -17.85 -18.87
CA ARG A 396 23.94 -18.62 -18.12
C ARG A 396 23.45 -19.23 -16.82
N GLY A 397 22.24 -18.89 -16.37
CA GLY A 397 21.70 -19.36 -15.09
C GLY A 397 22.27 -18.63 -13.89
N ARG A 398 21.40 -18.28 -12.94
CA ARG A 398 21.76 -17.83 -11.57
C ARG A 398 21.27 -18.75 -10.46
N SER A 399 20.56 -19.81 -10.81
CA SER A 399 20.00 -20.79 -9.86
C SER A 399 20.04 -22.22 -10.43
N LEU A 400 19.69 -23.18 -9.57
CA LEU A 400 19.57 -24.60 -9.92
C LEU A 400 18.21 -24.98 -10.53
N ALA A 401 17.30 -24.02 -10.72
CA ALA A 401 16.01 -24.28 -11.34
C ALA A 401 16.16 -24.81 -12.78
N GLU A 402 15.31 -25.75 -13.20
CA GLU A 402 15.34 -26.25 -14.58
C GLU A 402 15.06 -25.10 -15.56
N GLN A 403 15.91 -25.01 -16.58
CA GLN A 403 15.81 -24.02 -17.64
C GLN A 403 15.09 -24.63 -18.86
N ILE A 404 14.07 -23.94 -19.33
CA ILE A 404 13.27 -24.33 -20.50
C ILE A 404 13.34 -23.20 -21.51
N GLU A 405 14.01 -23.43 -22.63
CA GLU A 405 14.04 -22.48 -23.74
C GLU A 405 12.68 -22.47 -24.47
N PHE A 406 12.26 -21.29 -24.94
CA PHE A 406 11.07 -21.14 -25.77
C PHE A 406 11.29 -20.10 -26.87
N THR A 407 10.55 -20.22 -27.97
CA THR A 407 10.45 -19.17 -28.99
C THR A 407 9.06 -18.57 -29.04
N ILE A 408 8.95 -17.35 -29.58
CA ILE A 408 7.66 -16.74 -29.89
C ILE A 408 7.32 -17.17 -31.32
N PRO A 409 6.24 -17.92 -31.56
CA PRO A 409 5.89 -18.30 -32.91
C PRO A 409 5.33 -17.09 -33.68
N PHE A 410 5.70 -16.93 -34.95
CA PHE A 410 5.18 -15.84 -35.78
C PHE A 410 3.66 -15.91 -35.96
N SER A 411 3.07 -17.11 -35.86
CA SER A 411 1.62 -17.30 -35.82
C SER A 411 0.91 -16.52 -34.70
N PHE A 412 1.62 -16.11 -33.65
CA PHE A 412 1.07 -15.27 -32.59
C PHE A 412 0.65 -13.87 -33.09
N VAL A 413 1.29 -13.38 -34.17
CA VAL A 413 1.00 -12.10 -34.83
C VAL A 413 -0.35 -12.12 -35.55
N GLU A 414 -0.87 -13.29 -35.94
CA GLU A 414 -2.16 -13.39 -36.65
C GLU A 414 -3.31 -12.74 -35.87
N LYS A 415 -3.35 -12.96 -34.56
CA LYS A 415 -4.36 -12.37 -33.66
C LYS A 415 -3.90 -11.05 -33.05
N ASN A 416 -2.62 -10.73 -33.19
CA ASN A 416 -1.95 -9.60 -32.54
C ASN A 416 -1.03 -8.86 -33.53
N PRO A 417 -1.57 -8.26 -34.61
CA PRO A 417 -0.77 -7.60 -35.64
C PRO A 417 0.08 -6.44 -35.09
N TRP A 418 -0.42 -5.80 -34.03
CA TRP A 418 0.22 -4.72 -33.27
C TRP A 418 1.60 -5.08 -32.69
N ILE A 419 1.96 -6.37 -32.63
CA ILE A 419 3.30 -6.85 -32.26
C ILE A 419 4.37 -6.38 -33.26
N LEU A 420 4.02 -6.27 -34.55
CA LEU A 420 4.93 -5.77 -35.58
C LEU A 420 4.98 -4.23 -35.64
N GLU A 421 4.20 -3.54 -34.81
CA GLU A 421 4.09 -2.08 -34.77
C GLU A 421 5.09 -1.44 -33.79
N VAL A 422 6.26 -2.05 -33.55
CA VAL A 422 7.34 -1.49 -32.70
C VAL A 422 7.82 -0.10 -33.21
N SER A 423 7.55 0.22 -34.48
CA SER A 423 7.86 1.51 -35.09
C SER A 423 6.56 2.22 -35.45
N GLU A 424 6.44 3.53 -35.18
CA GLU A 424 5.23 4.33 -35.46
C GLU A 424 4.79 4.19 -36.91
N LEU A 425 3.85 3.28 -37.20
CA LEU A 425 3.20 3.19 -38.48
C LEU A 425 2.15 4.29 -38.57
N THR A 426 2.03 4.92 -39.74
CA THR A 426 0.86 5.76 -40.03
C THR A 426 -0.39 4.87 -40.12
N ASP A 427 -1.59 5.41 -39.95
CA ASP A 427 -2.81 4.58 -39.97
C ASP A 427 -2.97 3.80 -41.29
N ASN A 428 -2.61 4.41 -42.43
CA ASN A 428 -2.56 3.72 -43.72
C ASN A 428 -1.55 2.57 -43.74
N GLN A 429 -0.40 2.73 -43.08
CA GLN A 429 0.60 1.67 -42.98
C GLN A 429 0.15 0.55 -42.04
N LYS A 430 -0.59 0.85 -40.97
CA LYS A 430 -1.19 -0.16 -40.09
C LYS A 430 -2.20 -1.02 -40.84
N MET A 431 -3.17 -0.37 -41.51
CA MET A 431 -4.17 -1.06 -42.32
C MET A 431 -3.52 -1.91 -43.43
N GLY A 432 -2.48 -1.38 -44.07
CA GLY A 432 -1.72 -2.15 -45.06
C GLY A 432 -0.98 -3.34 -44.45
N THR A 433 -0.40 -3.19 -43.25
CA THR A 433 0.27 -4.29 -42.54
C THR A 433 -0.70 -5.39 -42.14
N GLU A 434 -1.87 -5.03 -41.60
CA GLU A 434 -2.94 -5.97 -41.25
C GLU A 434 -3.45 -6.72 -42.48
N LEU A 435 -3.61 -6.03 -43.62
CA LEU A 435 -4.01 -6.65 -44.87
C LEU A 435 -2.97 -7.68 -45.36
N LEU A 436 -1.68 -7.31 -45.37
CA LEU A 436 -0.60 -8.19 -45.78
C LEU A 436 -0.49 -9.42 -44.88
N LEU A 437 -0.60 -9.23 -43.56
CA LEU A 437 -0.63 -10.34 -42.60
C LEU A 437 -1.83 -11.25 -42.86
N ALA A 438 -3.03 -10.70 -43.00
CA ALA A 438 -4.24 -11.47 -43.21
C ALA A 438 -4.17 -12.33 -44.48
N ASP A 439 -3.66 -11.76 -45.59
CA ASP A 439 -3.51 -12.48 -46.85
C ASP A 439 -2.36 -13.51 -46.79
N TYR A 440 -1.24 -13.21 -46.11
CA TYR A 440 -0.17 -14.18 -45.86
C TYR A 440 -0.66 -15.38 -45.05
N PHE A 441 -1.34 -15.16 -43.92
CA PHE A 441 -1.87 -16.24 -43.10
C PHE A 441 -2.96 -17.04 -43.82
N ARG A 442 -3.77 -16.38 -44.67
CA ARG A 442 -4.74 -17.09 -45.53
C ARG A 442 -4.03 -17.99 -46.54
N SER A 443 -3.04 -17.46 -47.25
CA SER A 443 -2.22 -18.22 -48.19
C SER A 443 -1.52 -19.41 -47.52
N ALA A 444 -0.98 -19.22 -46.31
CA ALA A 444 -0.37 -20.30 -45.54
C ALA A 444 -1.37 -21.42 -45.21
N LYS A 445 -2.61 -21.06 -44.82
CA LYS A 445 -3.68 -22.03 -44.57
C LYS A 445 -4.10 -22.77 -45.84
N ASP A 446 -4.26 -22.07 -46.95
CA ASP A 446 -4.68 -22.65 -48.23
C ASP A 446 -3.62 -23.61 -48.79
N THR A 447 -2.34 -23.33 -48.56
CA THR A 447 -1.20 -24.16 -48.98
C THR A 447 -0.80 -25.23 -47.97
N GLY A 448 -1.37 -25.21 -46.76
CA GLY A 448 -0.99 -26.11 -45.67
C GLY A 448 0.43 -25.88 -45.12
N THR A 449 1.00 -24.70 -45.33
CA THR A 449 2.33 -24.34 -44.85
C THR A 449 2.25 -23.77 -43.43
N VAL A 450 3.28 -24.03 -42.62
CA VAL A 450 3.38 -23.44 -41.27
C VAL A 450 3.85 -21.99 -41.44
N PRO A 451 3.06 -20.99 -41.00
CA PRO A 451 3.44 -19.60 -41.17
C PRO A 451 4.62 -19.26 -40.26
N ALA A 452 5.71 -18.80 -40.87
CA ALA A 452 6.92 -18.33 -40.19
C ALA A 452 7.26 -16.89 -40.58
N TYR A 453 8.03 -16.19 -39.76
CA TYR A 453 8.46 -14.82 -40.04
C TYR A 453 9.30 -14.73 -41.32
N SER A 454 10.16 -15.71 -41.59
CA SER A 454 10.95 -15.76 -42.83
C SER A 454 10.05 -15.83 -44.07
N GLY A 455 9.00 -16.64 -44.04
CA GLY A 455 8.02 -16.72 -45.13
C GLY A 455 7.23 -15.42 -45.31
N PHE A 456 6.91 -14.71 -44.23
CA PHE A 456 6.28 -13.40 -44.32
C PHE A 456 7.23 -12.35 -44.90
N ARG A 457 8.52 -12.39 -44.54
CA ARG A 457 9.53 -11.53 -45.16
C ARG A 457 9.57 -11.77 -46.67
N ASP A 458 9.69 -13.03 -47.09
CA ASP A 458 9.77 -13.38 -48.51
C ASP A 458 8.49 -12.94 -49.25
N PHE A 459 7.32 -13.07 -48.62
CA PHE A 459 6.05 -12.57 -49.15
C PHE A 459 6.04 -11.05 -49.35
N VAL A 460 6.50 -10.27 -48.37
CA VAL A 460 6.51 -8.80 -48.47
C VAL A 460 7.60 -8.29 -49.43
N GLU A 461 8.73 -9.00 -49.53
CA GLU A 461 9.83 -8.64 -50.44
C GLU A 461 9.59 -9.08 -51.90
N ASP A 462 8.67 -10.02 -52.14
CA ASP A 462 8.35 -10.50 -53.47
C ASP A 462 7.85 -9.36 -54.40
N PRO A 463 8.55 -9.09 -55.52
CA PRO A 463 8.15 -8.07 -56.48
C PRO A 463 6.72 -8.24 -57.02
N ALA A 464 6.26 -9.48 -57.21
CA ALA A 464 4.91 -9.75 -57.69
C ALA A 464 3.86 -9.37 -56.63
N THR A 465 4.12 -9.71 -55.37
CA THR A 465 3.29 -9.28 -54.24
C THR A 465 3.24 -7.75 -54.15
N LYS A 466 4.39 -7.05 -54.23
CA LYS A 466 4.41 -5.58 -54.27
C LYS A 466 3.53 -5.05 -55.41
N GLN A 467 3.72 -5.52 -56.63
CA GLN A 467 2.98 -5.08 -57.81
C GLN A 467 1.46 -5.28 -57.66
N TYR A 468 1.04 -6.42 -57.13
CA TYR A 468 -0.37 -6.71 -56.87
C TYR A 468 -1.01 -5.70 -55.91
N TYR A 469 -0.35 -5.38 -54.79
CA TYR A 469 -0.92 -4.46 -53.79
C TYR A 469 -0.84 -2.98 -54.19
N THR A 470 0.19 -2.59 -54.95
CA THR A 470 0.42 -1.17 -55.31
C THR A 470 -0.18 -0.76 -56.65
N GLU A 471 -0.16 -1.63 -57.65
CA GLU A 471 -0.58 -1.30 -59.03
C GLU A 471 -1.90 -1.98 -59.40
N GLU A 472 -2.02 -3.30 -59.23
CA GLU A 472 -3.18 -4.04 -59.74
C GLU A 472 -4.43 -3.84 -58.90
N SER A 473 -4.32 -4.06 -57.58
CA SER A 473 -5.44 -3.91 -56.65
C SER A 473 -5.58 -2.49 -56.11
N GLY A 474 -4.49 -1.70 -56.15
CA GLY A 474 -4.44 -0.34 -55.61
C GLY A 474 -4.77 -0.24 -54.12
N LYS A 475 -4.71 -1.34 -53.37
CA LYS A 475 -5.11 -1.40 -51.95
C LYS A 475 -4.11 -0.70 -51.03
N ILE A 476 -2.84 -0.63 -51.41
CA ILE A 476 -1.78 0.01 -50.63
C ILE A 476 -0.99 0.95 -51.55
N HIS A 477 -0.89 2.23 -51.19
CA HIS A 477 -0.07 3.17 -51.96
C HIS A 477 1.42 2.76 -51.93
N GLU A 478 2.17 2.94 -53.02
CA GLU A 478 3.56 2.48 -53.14
C GLU A 478 4.47 3.00 -52.02
N SER A 479 4.35 4.29 -51.67
CA SER A 479 5.12 4.87 -50.56
C SER A 479 4.77 4.26 -49.20
N SER A 480 3.51 3.84 -49.01
CA SER A 480 3.06 3.17 -47.79
C SER A 480 3.59 1.74 -47.75
N TYR A 481 3.54 1.01 -48.87
CA TYR A 481 4.12 -0.34 -48.97
C TYR A 481 5.61 -0.33 -48.63
N GLY A 482 6.39 0.56 -49.27
CA GLY A 482 7.82 0.70 -48.96
C GLY A 482 8.09 1.09 -47.50
N GLY A 483 7.22 1.89 -46.90
CA GLY A 483 7.27 2.24 -45.48
C GLY A 483 6.99 1.05 -44.56
N ILE A 484 5.99 0.22 -44.90
CA ILE A 484 5.67 -1.02 -44.19
C ILE A 484 6.86 -1.96 -44.26
N THR A 485 7.35 -2.29 -45.46
CA THR A 485 8.47 -3.21 -45.69
C THR A 485 9.68 -2.84 -44.83
N ARG A 486 10.10 -1.57 -44.80
CA ARG A 486 11.23 -1.12 -43.97
C ARG A 486 11.03 -1.36 -42.46
N LYS A 487 9.79 -1.31 -41.97
CA LYS A 487 9.46 -1.44 -40.55
C LYS A 487 9.20 -2.89 -40.14
N VAL A 488 8.45 -3.64 -40.93
CA VAL A 488 8.15 -5.06 -40.63
C VAL A 488 9.37 -5.96 -40.85
N LEU A 489 10.33 -5.57 -41.69
CA LEU A 489 11.58 -6.32 -41.90
C LEU A 489 12.70 -5.94 -40.93
N ASN A 490 12.34 -5.37 -39.78
CA ASN A 490 13.32 -5.04 -38.74
C ASN A 490 14.05 -6.32 -38.29
N ARG A 491 15.39 -6.28 -38.28
CA ARG A 491 16.26 -7.39 -37.83
C ARG A 491 15.93 -7.89 -36.42
N THR A 492 15.27 -7.08 -35.60
CA THR A 492 14.82 -7.46 -34.25
C THR A 492 13.87 -8.66 -34.29
N TYR A 493 12.95 -8.72 -35.27
CA TYR A 493 11.97 -9.80 -35.39
C TYR A 493 12.60 -11.12 -35.82
N GLU A 494 13.58 -11.08 -36.72
CA GLU A 494 14.35 -12.26 -37.15
C GLU A 494 15.12 -12.92 -36.00
N ARG A 495 15.44 -12.15 -34.95
CA ARG A 495 16.12 -12.67 -33.76
C ARG A 495 15.18 -13.33 -32.76
N ILE A 496 13.86 -13.12 -32.87
CA ILE A 496 12.88 -13.48 -31.83
C ILE A 496 11.91 -14.55 -32.31
N PHE A 497 11.38 -14.41 -33.53
CA PHE A 497 10.35 -15.31 -34.02
C PHE A 497 10.92 -16.62 -34.52
N ASP A 498 10.19 -17.71 -34.28
CA ASP A 498 10.44 -19.04 -34.86
C ASP A 498 11.89 -19.54 -34.73
N GLN A 499 12.52 -19.22 -33.60
CA GLN A 499 13.86 -19.68 -33.27
C GLN A 499 13.87 -21.18 -32.94
N ASP A 500 15.06 -21.79 -32.93
CA ASP A 500 15.28 -23.20 -32.61
C ASP A 500 15.02 -23.49 -31.10
N ALA A 501 13.74 -23.47 -30.73
CA ALA A 501 13.18 -23.79 -29.43
C ALA A 501 11.66 -24.06 -29.58
N PRO A 502 11.03 -24.80 -28.66
CA PRO A 502 9.57 -24.98 -28.68
C PRO A 502 8.82 -23.66 -28.63
N ALA A 503 7.70 -23.54 -29.36
CA ALA A 503 6.87 -22.35 -29.29
C ALA A 503 6.25 -22.19 -27.89
N VAL A 504 6.15 -20.94 -27.41
CA VAL A 504 5.53 -20.63 -26.10
C VAL A 504 4.11 -21.18 -25.98
N THR A 505 3.38 -21.24 -27.09
CA THR A 505 2.02 -21.80 -27.19
C THR A 505 1.96 -23.31 -26.96
N ASP A 506 3.06 -24.02 -27.20
CA ASP A 506 3.13 -25.48 -27.07
C ASP A 506 3.54 -25.91 -25.66
N ILE A 507 4.14 -24.99 -24.89
CA ILE A 507 4.62 -25.23 -23.54
C ILE A 507 3.74 -24.58 -22.46
N LEU A 508 2.53 -24.12 -22.80
CA LEU A 508 1.61 -23.50 -21.83
C LEU A 508 1.32 -24.42 -20.64
N GLY A 509 1.22 -25.74 -20.85
CA GLY A 509 1.07 -26.74 -19.78
C GLY A 509 2.27 -26.88 -18.85
N LYS A 510 3.46 -26.46 -19.31
CA LYS A 510 4.66 -26.34 -18.48
C LYS A 510 4.70 -24.99 -17.77
N ILE A 511 4.20 -23.92 -18.35
CA ILE A 511 4.24 -22.59 -17.72
C ILE A 511 3.15 -22.47 -16.64
N PHE A 512 1.91 -22.86 -16.96
CA PHE A 512 0.74 -22.62 -16.13
C PHE A 512 0.30 -23.91 -15.44
N LYS A 513 0.86 -24.17 -14.26
CA LYS A 513 0.59 -25.37 -13.48
C LYS A 513 0.30 -25.03 -12.01
N ASP A 514 -0.54 -25.85 -11.40
CA ASP A 514 -0.87 -25.79 -9.97
C ASP A 514 0.38 -25.81 -9.07
N GLY A 515 0.61 -24.72 -8.34
CA GLY A 515 1.73 -24.56 -7.41
C GLY A 515 3.10 -24.36 -8.05
N ARG A 516 3.14 -23.98 -9.33
CA ARG A 516 4.39 -23.71 -10.06
C ARG A 516 4.85 -22.27 -9.90
N VAL A 517 6.16 -22.08 -9.84
CA VAL A 517 6.82 -20.77 -9.98
C VAL A 517 7.51 -20.72 -11.33
N SER A 518 6.95 -19.93 -12.25
CA SER A 518 7.45 -19.76 -13.61
C SER A 518 8.16 -18.42 -13.72
N VAL A 519 9.48 -18.44 -13.81
CA VAL A 519 10.33 -17.23 -13.84
C VAL A 519 10.78 -16.95 -15.27
N PHE A 520 10.61 -15.72 -15.73
CA PHE A 520 11.00 -15.25 -17.06
C PHE A 520 12.11 -14.20 -16.93
N PRO A 521 13.40 -14.62 -16.85
CA PRO A 521 14.49 -13.69 -16.79
C PRO A 521 14.67 -12.98 -18.13
N THR A 522 15.01 -11.69 -18.11
CA THR A 522 15.29 -10.93 -19.35
C THR A 522 16.63 -10.17 -19.32
N GLU A 523 17.37 -10.23 -18.21
CA GLU A 523 18.64 -9.52 -18.03
C GLU A 523 19.67 -9.86 -19.11
N TYR A 524 19.73 -11.13 -19.53
CA TYR A 524 20.70 -11.64 -20.50
C TYR A 524 20.48 -11.14 -21.94
N ILE A 525 19.36 -10.47 -22.22
CA ILE A 525 19.02 -9.98 -23.55
C ILE A 525 19.47 -8.54 -23.67
N SER A 526 20.43 -8.22 -24.54
CA SER A 526 20.96 -6.85 -24.64
C SER A 526 19.93 -5.77 -25.02
N SER A 527 18.96 -6.11 -25.88
CA SER A 527 17.98 -5.15 -26.41
C SER A 527 16.77 -4.99 -25.50
N SER A 528 16.53 -3.77 -24.97
CA SER A 528 15.33 -3.45 -24.18
C SER A 528 14.04 -3.76 -24.92
N ARG A 529 13.96 -3.39 -26.21
CA ARG A 529 12.79 -3.66 -27.06
C ARG A 529 12.41 -5.13 -27.10
N ILE A 530 13.40 -6.03 -27.14
CA ILE A 530 13.17 -7.48 -27.12
C ILE A 530 12.62 -7.92 -25.76
N ARG A 531 13.18 -7.40 -24.66
CA ARG A 531 12.68 -7.69 -23.30
C ARG A 531 11.22 -7.27 -23.16
N ASP A 532 10.89 -6.07 -23.60
CA ASP A 532 9.54 -5.51 -23.50
C ASP A 532 8.55 -6.32 -24.34
N LEU A 533 8.96 -6.74 -25.54
CA LEU A 533 8.14 -7.60 -26.39
C LEU A 533 7.86 -8.97 -25.75
N ILE A 534 8.87 -9.59 -25.11
CA ILE A 534 8.67 -10.88 -24.42
C ILE A 534 7.66 -10.73 -23.29
N VAL A 535 7.81 -9.71 -22.44
CA VAL A 535 6.88 -9.44 -21.33
C VAL A 535 5.47 -9.24 -21.87
N LEU A 536 5.33 -8.43 -22.92
CA LEU A 536 4.06 -8.14 -23.58
C LEU A 536 3.39 -9.38 -24.17
N VAL A 537 4.15 -10.27 -24.82
CA VAL A 537 3.64 -11.53 -25.36
C VAL A 537 3.15 -12.45 -24.23
N ILE A 538 3.95 -12.68 -23.19
CA ILE A 538 3.52 -13.54 -22.07
C ILE A 538 2.29 -12.96 -21.38
N MET A 539 2.28 -11.64 -21.20
CA MET A 539 1.17 -10.95 -20.56
C MET A 539 -0.12 -11.02 -21.40
N THR A 540 -0.01 -10.85 -22.72
CA THR A 540 -1.12 -11.01 -23.67
C THR A 540 -1.66 -12.45 -23.62
N ILE A 541 -0.78 -13.45 -23.59
CA ILE A 541 -1.18 -14.86 -23.43
C ILE A 541 -1.98 -15.04 -22.14
N ILE A 542 -1.53 -14.48 -21.01
CA ILE A 542 -2.22 -14.61 -19.73
C ILE A 542 -3.59 -13.92 -19.76
N VAL A 543 -3.63 -12.63 -20.12
CA VAL A 543 -4.84 -11.82 -20.08
C VAL A 543 -5.87 -12.33 -21.06
N ASP A 544 -5.50 -12.57 -22.32
CA ASP A 544 -6.45 -13.00 -23.34
C ASP A 544 -7.05 -14.35 -22.99
N ASN A 545 -6.25 -15.29 -22.49
CA ASN A 545 -6.78 -16.60 -22.11
C ASN A 545 -7.60 -16.54 -20.81
N LYS A 546 -7.26 -15.66 -19.86
CA LYS A 546 -8.02 -15.51 -18.61
C LYS A 546 -9.35 -14.79 -18.80
N LEU A 547 -9.37 -13.71 -19.58
CA LEU A 547 -10.56 -12.89 -19.77
C LEU A 547 -11.46 -13.42 -20.91
N SER A 548 -10.93 -14.25 -21.82
CA SER A 548 -11.74 -14.84 -22.89
C SER A 548 -12.63 -16.00 -22.43
N THR A 549 -13.83 -16.05 -23.00
CA THR A 549 -14.75 -17.18 -22.82
C THR A 549 -14.19 -18.48 -23.39
N SER A 550 -13.40 -18.40 -24.48
CA SER A 550 -12.80 -19.55 -25.18
C SER A 550 -11.28 -19.65 -25.04
N GLY A 551 -10.72 -19.12 -23.95
CA GLY A 551 -9.29 -19.25 -23.65
C GLY A 551 -8.85 -20.70 -23.40
N ASN A 552 -7.56 -20.96 -23.51
CA ASN A 552 -6.94 -22.26 -23.24
C ASN A 552 -7.29 -22.75 -21.82
N GLU A 553 -7.81 -23.97 -21.71
CA GLU A 553 -8.29 -24.54 -20.45
C GLU A 553 -7.20 -24.61 -19.37
N THR A 554 -5.95 -24.84 -19.76
CA THR A 554 -4.80 -24.87 -18.83
C THR A 554 -4.67 -23.56 -18.08
N ILE A 555 -4.77 -22.44 -18.79
CA ILE A 555 -4.60 -21.10 -18.22
C ILE A 555 -5.87 -20.71 -17.46
N LYS A 556 -7.05 -20.93 -18.04
CA LYS A 556 -8.33 -20.62 -17.39
C LYS A 556 -8.47 -21.32 -16.05
N ASN A 557 -8.16 -22.62 -16.02
CA ASN A 557 -8.31 -23.49 -14.86
C ASN A 557 -7.11 -23.48 -13.90
N THR A 558 -6.27 -22.45 -13.96
CA THR A 558 -5.13 -22.26 -13.04
C THR A 558 -5.19 -20.86 -12.45
N PRO A 559 -5.31 -20.67 -11.12
CA PRO A 559 -5.20 -19.34 -10.52
C PRO A 559 -3.79 -18.79 -10.77
N ILE A 560 -3.66 -17.54 -11.21
CA ILE A 560 -2.37 -16.95 -11.61
C ILE A 560 -2.11 -15.70 -10.79
N ILE A 561 -0.90 -15.58 -10.24
CA ILE A 561 -0.35 -14.31 -9.79
C ILE A 561 0.74 -13.91 -10.78
N LEU A 562 0.49 -12.87 -11.55
CA LEU A 562 1.46 -12.28 -12.45
C LEU A 562 2.25 -11.22 -11.68
N ALA A 563 3.50 -11.53 -11.36
CA ALA A 563 4.41 -10.58 -10.77
C ALA A 563 5.25 -9.89 -11.83
N LEU A 564 5.32 -8.57 -11.76
CA LEU A 564 6.10 -7.75 -12.67
C LEU A 564 7.08 -6.93 -11.86
N ASP A 565 8.35 -7.30 -11.92
CA ASP A 565 9.41 -6.47 -11.36
C ASP A 565 9.76 -5.33 -12.32
N GLU A 566 10.22 -4.21 -11.77
CA GLU A 566 10.42 -2.95 -12.48
C GLU A 566 9.17 -2.51 -13.27
N ALA A 567 7.98 -2.61 -12.66
CA ALA A 567 6.70 -2.44 -13.33
C ALA A 567 6.55 -1.10 -14.09
N HIS A 568 7.17 -0.02 -13.62
CA HIS A 568 7.17 1.28 -14.30
C HIS A 568 7.76 1.22 -15.73
N ARG A 569 8.67 0.27 -16.01
CA ARG A 569 9.24 0.11 -17.37
C ARG A 569 8.19 -0.29 -18.40
N TYR A 570 7.17 -1.02 -17.96
CA TYR A 570 6.14 -1.57 -18.84
C TYR A 570 4.81 -0.81 -18.73
N LEU A 571 4.55 -0.18 -17.58
CA LEU A 571 3.28 0.45 -17.25
C LEU A 571 3.33 1.97 -17.25
N SER A 572 4.41 2.56 -17.75
CA SER A 572 4.51 4.00 -17.93
C SER A 572 3.83 4.47 -19.20
N LYS A 573 3.23 5.66 -19.12
CA LYS A 573 2.61 6.34 -20.25
C LYS A 573 3.71 6.83 -21.20
N ALA A 574 4.27 5.92 -21.97
CA ALA A 574 5.25 6.20 -23.01
C ALA A 574 4.55 6.39 -24.37
N GLU A 575 5.16 7.19 -25.24
CA GLU A 575 4.71 7.35 -26.62
C GLU A 575 4.94 6.04 -27.40
N GLY A 576 3.91 5.58 -28.11
CA GLY A 576 3.97 4.38 -28.94
C GLY A 576 2.85 3.38 -28.69
N ILE A 577 2.41 2.74 -29.78
CA ILE A 577 1.24 1.84 -29.79
C ILE A 577 1.44 0.63 -28.90
N GLN A 578 2.67 0.11 -28.81
CA GLN A 578 2.95 -1.03 -27.94
C GLN A 578 2.71 -0.69 -26.48
N SER A 579 3.22 0.44 -26.01
CA SER A 579 3.01 0.95 -24.64
C SER A 579 1.52 1.12 -24.35
N GLU A 580 0.76 1.70 -25.27
CA GLU A 580 -0.70 1.83 -25.14
C GLU A 580 -1.39 0.46 -25.03
N LYS A 581 -0.98 -0.53 -25.83
CA LYS A 581 -1.50 -1.90 -25.75
C LYS A 581 -1.11 -2.58 -24.44
N ILE A 582 0.12 -2.42 -23.96
CA ILE A 582 0.57 -2.94 -22.65
C ILE A 582 -0.34 -2.36 -21.57
N ILE A 583 -0.45 -1.04 -21.48
CA ILE A 583 -1.26 -0.33 -20.49
C ILE A 583 -2.72 -0.80 -20.57
N SER A 584 -3.29 -0.87 -21.78
CA SER A 584 -4.66 -1.32 -21.97
C SER A 584 -4.87 -2.74 -21.46
N LYS A 585 -3.95 -3.68 -21.74
CA LYS A 585 -4.02 -5.06 -21.25
C LYS A 585 -3.88 -5.13 -19.74
N PHE A 586 -3.01 -4.31 -19.13
CA PHE A 586 -2.87 -4.27 -17.67
C PHE A 586 -4.08 -3.64 -17.00
N ALA A 587 -4.68 -2.62 -17.60
CA ALA A 587 -5.92 -2.04 -17.12
C ALA A 587 -7.09 -3.05 -17.21
N GLU A 588 -7.18 -3.84 -18.28
CA GLU A 588 -8.15 -4.94 -18.39
C GLU A 588 -7.91 -6.00 -17.29
N ALA A 589 -6.66 -6.44 -17.11
CA ALA A 589 -6.29 -7.39 -16.07
C ALA A 589 -6.59 -6.87 -14.67
N ALA A 590 -6.37 -5.59 -14.41
CA ALA A 590 -6.65 -4.97 -13.11
C ALA A 590 -8.16 -4.78 -12.86
N LYS A 591 -8.95 -4.49 -13.90
CA LYS A 591 -10.41 -4.32 -13.78
C LYS A 591 -11.16 -5.65 -13.69
N GLN A 592 -10.70 -6.68 -14.39
CA GLN A 592 -11.45 -7.94 -14.56
C GLN A 592 -10.75 -9.17 -13.97
N GLY A 593 -9.42 -9.13 -13.82
CA GLY A 593 -8.62 -10.29 -13.43
C GLY A 593 -9.00 -10.91 -12.10
N ARG A 594 -9.45 -10.09 -11.14
CA ARG A 594 -9.98 -10.55 -9.85
C ARG A 594 -11.01 -11.68 -9.99
N LYS A 595 -11.96 -11.55 -10.93
CA LYS A 595 -13.04 -12.54 -11.15
C LYS A 595 -12.54 -13.81 -11.85
N GLU A 596 -11.43 -13.72 -12.57
CA GLU A 596 -10.84 -14.83 -13.33
C GLU A 596 -9.70 -15.54 -12.58
N GLY A 597 -9.46 -15.18 -11.32
CA GLY A 597 -8.35 -15.69 -10.53
C GLY A 597 -7.00 -15.27 -11.10
N LEU A 598 -6.90 -14.02 -11.60
CA LEU A 598 -5.68 -13.37 -12.05
C LEU A 598 -5.38 -12.18 -11.11
N GLY A 599 -4.35 -12.33 -10.29
CA GLY A 599 -3.81 -11.26 -9.44
C GLY A 599 -2.59 -10.62 -10.08
N LEU A 600 -2.43 -9.31 -9.88
CA LEU A 600 -1.25 -8.57 -10.31
C LEU A 600 -0.40 -8.28 -9.07
N PHE A 601 0.90 -8.55 -9.16
CA PHE A 601 1.87 -8.24 -8.11
C PHE A 601 2.95 -7.34 -8.69
N LEU A 602 2.79 -6.04 -8.55
CA LEU A 602 3.69 -5.06 -9.17
C LEU A 602 4.80 -4.69 -8.19
N ILE A 603 6.05 -4.71 -8.65
CA ILE A 603 7.20 -4.23 -7.89
C ILE A 603 7.82 -3.06 -8.66
N THR A 604 8.05 -1.94 -7.97
CA THR A 604 8.64 -0.75 -8.62
C THR A 604 9.31 0.19 -7.62
N GLN A 605 10.31 0.92 -8.05
CA GLN A 605 10.86 2.08 -7.33
C GLN A 605 10.12 3.38 -7.67
N ASP A 606 9.49 3.44 -8.84
CA ASP A 606 8.85 4.63 -9.40
C ASP A 606 7.34 4.39 -9.55
N PRO A 607 6.56 4.37 -8.45
CA PRO A 607 5.12 4.19 -8.52
C PRO A 607 4.41 5.34 -9.24
N GLN A 608 4.97 6.55 -9.25
CA GLN A 608 4.43 7.72 -9.95
C GLN A 608 4.40 7.56 -11.47
N ASP A 609 5.28 6.72 -12.01
CA ASP A 609 5.39 6.49 -13.45
C ASP A 609 4.37 5.46 -13.94
N ILE A 610 3.76 4.68 -13.03
CA ILE A 610 2.71 3.72 -13.39
C ILE A 610 1.43 4.48 -13.72
N GLU A 611 0.76 4.05 -14.79
CA GLU A 611 -0.50 4.65 -15.22
C GLU A 611 -1.58 4.61 -14.09
N LYS A 612 -2.29 5.74 -13.95
CA LYS A 612 -3.21 6.02 -12.83
C LYS A 612 -4.42 5.08 -12.77
N GLU A 613 -5.01 4.72 -13.89
CA GLU A 613 -6.09 3.72 -13.97
C GLU A 613 -5.65 2.37 -13.44
N ILE A 614 -4.41 1.94 -13.66
CA ILE A 614 -3.87 0.70 -13.07
C ILE A 614 -3.70 0.87 -11.55
N LEU A 615 -3.03 1.95 -11.10
CA LEU A 615 -2.79 2.21 -9.68
C LEU A 615 -4.08 2.27 -8.84
N LYS A 616 -5.16 2.83 -9.39
CA LYS A 616 -6.47 2.92 -8.72
C LYS A 616 -7.09 1.54 -8.46
N GLN A 617 -6.76 0.52 -9.25
CA GLN A 617 -7.29 -0.83 -9.06
C GLN A 617 -6.48 -1.63 -8.03
N ILE A 618 -5.31 -1.14 -7.61
CA ILE A 618 -4.46 -1.84 -6.64
C ILE A 618 -5.01 -1.61 -5.24
N ASN A 619 -5.45 -2.70 -4.60
CA ASN A 619 -6.01 -2.66 -3.26
C ASN A 619 -4.94 -2.61 -2.17
N THR A 620 -3.91 -3.45 -2.29
CA THR A 620 -2.89 -3.60 -1.25
C THR A 620 -1.58 -2.95 -1.69
N LYS A 621 -1.12 -1.98 -0.92
CA LYS A 621 0.13 -1.25 -1.16
C LYS A 621 1.08 -1.48 0.01
N ILE A 622 2.29 -1.94 -0.30
CA ILE A 622 3.37 -2.21 0.64
C ILE A 622 4.50 -1.25 0.29
N VAL A 623 4.70 -0.26 1.14
CA VAL A 623 5.56 0.88 0.85
C VAL A 623 6.76 0.86 1.77
N LEU A 624 7.92 0.52 1.21
CA LEU A 624 9.22 0.67 1.87
C LEU A 624 9.66 2.13 1.77
N ASN A 625 10.89 2.41 2.19
CA ASN A 625 11.49 3.73 2.06
C ASN A 625 11.38 4.26 0.61
N LEU A 626 10.78 5.45 0.45
CA LEU A 626 10.75 6.23 -0.77
C LEU A 626 11.27 7.62 -0.45
N SER A 627 12.16 8.13 -1.30
CA SER A 627 12.78 9.45 -1.13
C SER A 627 12.17 10.55 -1.99
N ASN A 628 11.36 10.18 -2.99
CA ASN A 628 10.76 11.11 -3.94
C ASN A 628 9.31 11.45 -3.52
N ASP A 629 9.01 12.74 -3.36
CA ASP A 629 7.67 13.23 -2.99
C ASP A 629 6.58 12.82 -3.98
N ALA A 630 6.88 12.79 -5.29
CA ALA A 630 5.93 12.32 -6.30
C ALA A 630 5.60 10.84 -6.12
N ALA A 631 6.61 10.02 -5.79
CA ALA A 631 6.42 8.61 -5.50
C ALA A 631 5.56 8.38 -4.23
N ILE A 632 5.80 9.17 -3.19
CA ILE A 632 5.04 9.13 -1.93
C ILE A 632 3.58 9.53 -2.18
N LYS A 633 3.33 10.58 -2.95
CA LYS A 633 1.96 11.00 -3.29
C LYS A 633 1.24 9.97 -4.17
N ALA A 634 1.94 9.31 -5.08
CA ALA A 634 1.36 8.32 -6.00
C ALA A 634 0.78 7.09 -5.26
N VAL A 635 1.35 6.70 -4.11
CA VAL A 635 0.84 5.57 -3.34
C VAL A 635 -0.42 5.89 -2.54
N ASN A 636 -0.80 7.16 -2.37
CA ASN A 636 -2.03 7.60 -1.69
C ASN A 636 -2.19 6.95 -0.31
N ILE A 637 -1.25 7.25 0.59
CA ILE A 637 -1.25 6.80 2.00
C ILE A 637 -1.65 7.99 2.87
N PRO A 638 -2.31 7.79 4.04
CA PRO A 638 -2.63 8.90 4.94
C PRO A 638 -1.42 9.76 5.31
N ALA A 639 -1.62 11.08 5.38
CA ALA A 639 -0.56 12.09 5.59
C ALA A 639 0.30 11.86 6.84
N GLU A 640 -0.26 11.20 7.87
CA GLU A 640 0.48 10.83 9.09
C GLU A 640 1.64 9.84 8.82
N TYR A 641 1.52 9.00 7.80
CA TYR A 641 2.56 8.05 7.39
C TYR A 641 3.43 8.60 6.26
N GLU A 642 2.91 9.47 5.40
CA GLU A 642 3.68 10.07 4.29
C GLU A 642 4.99 10.70 4.76
N LYS A 643 4.95 11.47 5.85
CA LYS A 643 6.13 12.11 6.44
C LYS A 643 7.16 11.12 7.00
N ARG A 644 6.75 9.88 7.26
CA ARG A 644 7.60 8.83 7.86
C ARG A 644 8.27 7.97 6.80
N ILE A 645 7.68 7.84 5.61
CA ILE A 645 8.18 7.00 4.51
C ILE A 645 9.66 7.26 4.18
N PRO A 646 10.15 8.51 4.04
CA PRO A 646 11.57 8.79 3.76
C PRO A 646 12.55 8.31 4.84
N TYR A 647 12.07 8.06 6.06
CA TYR A 647 12.89 7.69 7.22
C TYR A 647 12.81 6.21 7.58
N LEU A 648 12.02 5.42 6.84
CA LEU A 648 11.95 3.98 7.05
C LEU A 648 13.32 3.35 6.80
N LYS A 649 13.78 2.49 7.73
CA LYS A 649 15.01 1.72 7.57
C LYS A 649 14.76 0.49 6.70
N LYS A 650 15.84 -0.16 6.25
CA LYS A 650 15.76 -1.43 5.50
C LYS A 650 14.91 -2.45 6.26
N GLY A 651 13.94 -3.05 5.58
CA GLY A 651 13.01 -4.02 6.15
C GLY A 651 11.79 -3.43 6.87
N GLN A 652 11.72 -2.10 7.06
CA GLN A 652 10.51 -1.42 7.55
C GLN A 652 9.63 -0.99 6.38
N MET A 653 8.32 -1.07 6.56
CA MET A 653 7.35 -0.73 5.52
C MET A 653 6.01 -0.30 6.12
N ILE A 654 5.27 0.52 5.38
CA ILE A 654 3.87 0.85 5.65
C ILE A 654 2.98 -0.05 4.78
N ILE A 655 1.96 -0.65 5.37
CA ILE A 655 0.94 -1.40 4.63
C ILE A 655 -0.35 -0.61 4.63
N HIS A 656 -0.87 -0.36 3.42
CA HIS A 656 -2.21 0.15 3.20
C HIS A 656 -3.02 -0.90 2.42
N SER A 657 -4.01 -1.48 3.09
CA SER A 657 -4.91 -2.50 2.51
C SER A 657 -6.32 -2.32 3.09
N PRO A 658 -7.17 -1.47 2.46
CA PRO A 658 -8.45 -1.04 3.03
C PRO A 658 -9.41 -2.18 3.41
N ASP A 659 -9.38 -3.28 2.65
CA ASP A 659 -10.24 -4.45 2.90
C ASP A 659 -9.66 -5.43 3.93
N ASN A 660 -8.42 -5.19 4.40
CA ASN A 660 -7.71 -6.04 5.35
C ASN A 660 -7.75 -5.48 6.76
N SER A 661 -7.25 -4.26 6.95
CA SER A 661 -6.96 -3.65 8.25
C SER A 661 -6.82 -2.13 8.16
N ASP A 662 -6.68 -1.49 9.32
CA ASP A 662 -6.19 -0.10 9.37
C ASP A 662 -4.74 -0.04 8.81
N VAL A 663 -4.32 1.16 8.39
CA VAL A 663 -2.93 1.39 7.93
C VAL A 663 -1.97 1.20 9.10
N VAL A 664 -0.92 0.43 8.89
CA VAL A 664 0.06 0.10 9.94
C VAL A 664 1.47 0.09 9.40
N GLU A 665 2.41 0.30 10.30
CA GLU A 665 3.83 0.06 10.06
C GLU A 665 4.17 -1.38 10.47
N ILE A 666 4.93 -2.08 9.64
CA ILE A 666 5.44 -3.41 9.93
C ILE A 666 6.94 -3.49 9.64
N THR A 667 7.58 -4.47 10.28
CA THR A 667 8.97 -4.87 10.01
C THR A 667 8.98 -6.29 9.45
N GLY A 668 9.66 -6.48 8.31
CA GLY A 668 9.82 -7.78 7.67
C GLY A 668 10.76 -8.72 8.45
N LEU A 669 10.93 -9.94 7.94
CA LEU A 669 11.83 -10.92 8.55
C LEU A 669 13.29 -10.47 8.44
N PRO A 670 14.14 -10.76 9.45
CA PRO A 670 15.56 -10.44 9.40
C PRO A 670 16.35 -11.35 8.44
N VAL A 671 15.79 -12.51 8.07
CA VAL A 671 16.39 -13.51 7.18
C VAL A 671 15.37 -13.88 6.11
N CYS A 672 15.82 -14.04 4.85
CA CYS A 672 14.93 -14.41 3.74
C CYS A 672 14.47 -15.86 3.91
N THR A 673 13.21 -16.14 3.60
CA THR A 673 12.59 -17.47 3.70
C THR A 673 13.04 -18.45 2.62
N VAL A 674 13.66 -17.93 1.55
CA VAL A 674 14.23 -18.65 0.40
C VAL A 674 15.59 -18.05 0.07
N MET A 675 16.35 -18.69 -0.82
CA MET A 675 17.67 -18.22 -1.18
C MET A 675 17.66 -16.77 -1.71
N HIS A 676 18.57 -15.97 -1.17
CA HIS A 676 18.79 -14.58 -1.56
C HIS A 676 20.30 -14.29 -1.50
N LYS A 677 20.95 -14.31 -2.67
CA LYS A 677 22.38 -14.03 -2.84
C LYS A 677 22.62 -12.63 -3.35
#